data_AF-A0A9N9VK39-F1
#
_entry.id   AF-A0A9N9VK39-F1
#
_cell.length_a   1.000
_cell.length_b   1.000
_cell.length_c   1.000
_cell.angle_alpha   90.00
_cell.angle_beta   90.00
_cell.angle_gamma   90.00
#
_symmetry.space_group_name_H-M   'P 1'
#
loop_
_entity.id
_entity.type
_entity.pdbx_description
1 polymer ?
#
loop_
_entity_poly.entity_id
_entity_poly.type
_entity_poly.pdbx_seq_one_letter_code
_entity_poly.pdbx_strand_id
1 'polypeptide(L)'
;MDPRTFAHINLPDGTTYEQPTGIFISNEFRQSRDKTAIESINLYTQLPIASIARGKLTDVNAAVAAGKASFGGWRDTTPQDRAKLLSKLADLIERDVETLAKIESIDGGKPVHIAKGADVLASSACIRYYSGWADKIKGDTIETDPDTLNITIREPLGVCGLIIPWNFPLLITCWKLGPALAAGNTVVMKPAELTSLSALYLAKLVVQAGFPPGVVNVVTGLGNEAGQALTEHADVKKISFTGSTPVGKAMLKTSADTNLKKVTLELGGKSPSIVFDDADLEQVIKAVNGGIFYNMGQNCCASSRIYVQESIYEGFLKRFAARARRNKLGDPFHNDTFLAFQNHEYDSKSEDRWCGSSHWWHQLRGLFIEPTIFRDVKSSAEIMQREVFGPVVAVASFKNVDEVLEKAHDTIYGLAAAVFTSDIKRGIRLSKMLQASSIWVNNDNMISHALPLGGYGQSGNGKDLGFEGIEGYTQLKTVRFIYENLAKTTQTQAGIMSHPRQERTDPLGEIQTLSPIECGEDAAKHFLHDSDYINLNHGSYGTYPREIRDVLRYYQDRAEARPDDFVRYQYRVHLLRESREVLAEYLDIPAECCVYIPNVSTGIDTILHNFDYKPGDVIIGFPTIYDSYESTAKYLNEVTPAEFKKIEYTYPVSDDFICQTFEDTVKKLLQAGKKPKVALFDTISSLPGLQMPFERLTKLCRSYNVLSLIDGAHGVGMIPLHLQQLDPDFLVSNCHKWLYTPRSCAFLYVPVRNQHLLKITFPTGFGFLEFPKDEDARKLVPNNFVENFADLNTRDDTPYLCVRAALEWRKKLVWKNKEGEDAIMSYLYYLAEQAGSIFAAALGTEVLSQGITSMTNVRLPLEIDLITGGVPANVGEVSRWVMKEMMEQHGTAINLTFYNGALWIRLSAQVYLTVQDFEVAAGRLKIICDTASKRTWNFRSS
;
A
#
# COMPACT_ATOMS: atom_id res chain seq x y z
N MET A 1 12.81 -40.59 9.38
CA MET A 1 13.34 -39.78 10.50
C MET A 1 14.04 -40.71 11.48
N ASP A 2 15.17 -40.31 12.06
CA ASP A 2 15.87 -41.08 13.09
C ASP A 2 15.09 -40.94 14.42
N PRO A 3 14.52 -42.01 15.00
CA PRO A 3 13.72 -41.91 16.23
C PRO A 3 14.52 -41.39 17.43
N ARG A 4 15.86 -41.36 17.36
CA ARG A 4 16.73 -40.83 18.41
C ARG A 4 16.78 -39.30 18.45
N THR A 5 16.28 -38.61 17.42
CA THR A 5 16.30 -37.15 17.33
C THR A 5 14.98 -36.50 17.74
N PHE A 6 14.11 -37.25 18.41
CA PHE A 6 12.84 -36.81 18.97
C PHE A 6 12.63 -37.39 20.37
N ALA A 7 11.96 -36.64 21.24
CA ALA A 7 11.58 -37.06 22.58
C ALA A 7 10.09 -36.76 22.82
N HIS A 8 9.40 -37.59 23.60
CA HIS A 8 8.04 -37.29 24.07
C HIS A 8 8.15 -36.59 25.43
N ILE A 9 7.68 -35.34 25.49
CA ILE A 9 7.77 -34.51 26.70
C ILE A 9 6.40 -34.44 27.35
N ASN A 10 6.34 -34.83 28.63
CA ASN A 10 5.14 -34.68 29.45
C ASN A 10 5.19 -33.32 30.14
N LEU A 11 4.16 -32.51 29.91
CA LEU A 11 4.03 -31.18 30.48
C LEU A 11 3.28 -31.23 31.82
N PRO A 12 3.49 -30.24 32.71
CA PRO A 12 2.82 -30.19 34.02
C PRO A 12 1.29 -30.25 33.99
N ASP A 13 0.66 -29.81 32.89
CA ASP A 13 -0.79 -29.85 32.70
C ASP A 13 -1.33 -31.21 32.20
N GLY A 14 -0.46 -32.23 32.13
CA GLY A 14 -0.80 -33.57 31.68
C GLY A 14 -0.80 -33.75 30.16
N THR A 15 -0.51 -32.70 29.38
CA THR A 15 -0.37 -32.82 27.93
C THR A 15 1.01 -33.37 27.54
N THR A 16 1.06 -34.18 26.49
CA THR A 16 2.30 -34.73 25.93
C THR A 16 2.47 -34.24 24.50
N TYR A 17 3.69 -33.92 24.11
CA TYR A 17 4.01 -33.59 22.72
C TYR A 17 5.35 -34.18 22.29
N GLU A 18 5.53 -34.32 20.97
CA GLU A 18 6.78 -34.80 20.37
C GLU A 18 7.71 -33.60 20.09
N GLN A 19 8.83 -33.56 20.80
CA GLN A 19 9.86 -32.54 20.72
C GLN A 19 11.03 -33.01 19.85
N PRO A 20 11.40 -32.29 18.78
CA PRO A 20 12.67 -32.54 18.10
C PRO A 20 13.86 -32.17 19.00
N THR A 21 14.89 -33.01 19.03
CA THR A 21 16.10 -32.86 19.86
C THR A 21 17.41 -32.91 19.04
N GLY A 22 17.34 -33.28 17.77
CA GLY A 22 18.49 -33.28 16.87
C GLY A 22 18.84 -31.90 16.30
N ILE A 23 20.04 -31.76 15.76
CA ILE A 23 20.38 -30.63 14.86
C ILE A 23 19.54 -30.74 13.57
N PHE A 24 19.14 -29.61 13.00
CA PHE A 24 18.30 -29.56 11.80
C PHE A 24 19.10 -29.08 10.60
N ILE A 25 19.35 -29.94 9.63
CA ILE A 25 20.10 -29.61 8.41
C ILE A 25 19.37 -30.21 7.21
N SER A 26 19.13 -29.40 6.17
CA SER A 26 18.47 -29.86 4.94
C SER A 26 17.11 -30.54 5.18
N ASN A 27 16.26 -29.93 6.01
CA ASN A 27 14.92 -30.45 6.37
C ASN A 27 14.92 -31.79 7.15
N GLU A 28 16.06 -32.19 7.71
CA GLU A 28 16.20 -33.42 8.50
C GLU A 28 16.78 -33.15 9.88
N PHE A 29 16.20 -33.79 10.90
CA PHE A 29 16.76 -33.84 12.25
C PHE A 29 17.77 -34.97 12.37
N ARG A 30 19.00 -34.62 12.79
CA ARG A 30 20.15 -35.53 12.89
C ARG A 30 20.80 -35.41 14.27
N GLN A 31 21.50 -36.46 14.70
CA GLN A 31 22.39 -36.36 15.86
C GLN A 31 23.58 -35.45 15.54
N SER A 32 24.22 -34.88 16.55
CA SER A 32 25.53 -34.26 16.37
C SER A 32 26.53 -35.31 15.89
N ARG A 33 27.52 -34.90 15.09
CA ARG A 33 28.52 -35.84 14.53
C ARG A 33 29.29 -36.61 15.58
N ASP A 34 29.60 -35.98 16.70
CA ASP A 34 30.28 -36.61 17.83
C ASP A 34 29.32 -37.28 18.84
N LYS A 35 28.01 -37.21 18.59
CA LYS A 35 26.92 -37.77 19.41
C LYS A 35 26.91 -37.23 20.85
N THR A 36 27.44 -36.04 21.07
CA THR A 36 27.33 -35.35 22.36
C THR A 36 26.03 -34.55 22.47
N ALA A 37 25.57 -34.30 23.70
CA ALA A 37 24.32 -33.61 23.99
C ALA A 37 24.48 -32.55 25.09
N ILE A 38 23.49 -31.67 25.19
CA ILE A 38 23.27 -30.69 26.27
C ILE A 38 21.90 -30.99 26.86
N GLU A 39 21.81 -31.06 28.19
CA GLU A 39 20.53 -31.18 28.88
C GLU A 39 19.84 -29.81 28.92
N SER A 40 18.63 -29.71 28.37
CA SER A 40 17.73 -28.60 28.64
C SER A 40 17.06 -28.84 30.00
N ILE A 41 17.04 -27.82 30.85
CA ILE A 41 16.59 -27.89 32.24
C ILE A 41 15.36 -27.01 32.42
N ASN A 42 14.34 -27.55 33.08
CA ASN A 42 13.17 -26.77 33.47
C ASN A 42 13.56 -25.81 34.60
N LEU A 43 13.47 -24.50 34.35
CA LEU A 43 13.85 -23.49 35.33
C LEU A 43 13.00 -23.51 36.60
N TYR A 44 11.74 -23.96 36.52
CA TYR A 44 10.85 -24.07 37.67
C TYR A 44 11.19 -25.28 38.56
N THR A 45 11.32 -26.47 37.95
CA THR A 45 11.53 -27.72 38.71
C THR A 45 12.99 -28.08 38.92
N GLN A 46 13.93 -27.46 38.18
CA GLN A 46 15.35 -27.80 38.10
C GLN A 46 15.61 -29.24 37.63
N LEU A 47 14.63 -29.86 36.95
CA LEU A 47 14.74 -31.20 36.38
C LEU A 47 15.02 -31.13 34.87
N PRO A 48 15.74 -32.11 34.29
CA PRO A 48 15.93 -32.20 32.86
C PRO A 48 14.60 -32.33 32.09
N ILE A 49 14.47 -31.58 31.00
CA ILE A 49 13.37 -31.66 30.04
C ILE A 49 13.73 -32.65 28.93
N ALA A 50 14.83 -32.39 28.24
CA ALA A 50 15.27 -33.17 27.09
C ALA A 50 16.79 -33.07 26.88
N SER A 51 17.37 -34.12 26.31
CA SER A 51 18.76 -34.15 25.87
C SER A 51 18.85 -33.69 24.40
N ILE A 52 19.46 -32.54 24.15
CA ILE A 52 19.53 -31.88 22.84
C ILE A 52 20.91 -32.11 22.23
N ALA A 53 20.99 -32.42 20.93
CA ALA A 53 22.25 -32.60 20.23
C ALA A 53 23.17 -31.37 20.38
N ARG A 54 24.43 -31.60 20.77
CA ARG A 54 25.46 -30.56 20.92
C ARG A 54 26.27 -30.47 19.64
N GLY A 55 25.83 -29.62 18.73
CA GLY A 55 26.57 -29.31 17.51
C GLY A 55 27.88 -28.59 17.81
N LYS A 56 28.90 -28.89 16.99
CA LYS A 56 30.22 -28.25 17.04
C LYS A 56 30.63 -27.80 15.63
N LEU A 57 31.90 -27.45 15.46
CA LEU A 57 32.48 -26.99 14.20
C LEU A 57 32.08 -27.87 12.99
N THR A 58 32.15 -29.19 13.10
CA THR A 58 31.85 -30.09 11.98
C THR A 58 30.37 -30.09 11.57
N ASP A 59 29.46 -29.87 12.51
CA ASP A 59 28.03 -29.74 12.27
C ASP A 59 27.69 -28.36 11.69
N VAL A 60 28.32 -27.30 12.21
CA VAL A 60 28.21 -25.94 11.67
C VAL A 60 28.69 -25.90 10.22
N ASN A 61 29.83 -26.51 9.91
CA ASN A 61 30.34 -26.60 8.53
C ASN A 61 29.33 -27.31 7.60
N ALA A 62 28.68 -28.38 8.09
CA ALA A 62 27.66 -29.08 7.32
C ALA A 62 26.41 -28.22 7.08
N ALA A 63 25.95 -27.48 8.10
CA ALA A 63 24.81 -26.57 7.98
C ALA A 63 25.10 -25.38 7.04
N VAL A 64 26.30 -24.80 7.12
CA VAL A 64 26.71 -23.72 6.22
C VAL A 64 26.84 -24.22 4.78
N ALA A 65 27.39 -25.42 4.57
CA ALA A 65 27.46 -26.04 3.25
C ALA A 65 26.05 -26.28 2.67
N ALA A 66 25.09 -26.73 3.47
CA ALA A 66 23.70 -26.90 3.06
C ALA A 66 23.04 -25.56 2.68
N GLY A 67 23.22 -24.51 3.49
CA GLY A 67 22.75 -23.17 3.17
C GLY A 67 23.32 -22.64 1.85
N LYS A 68 24.65 -22.76 1.68
CA LYS A 68 25.35 -22.34 0.48
C LYS A 68 24.86 -23.07 -0.78
N ALA A 69 24.66 -24.38 -0.69
CA ALA A 69 24.13 -25.19 -1.80
C ALA A 69 22.70 -24.78 -2.20
N SER A 70 21.90 -24.36 -1.22
CA SER A 70 20.47 -24.01 -1.41
C SER A 70 20.28 -22.55 -1.84
N PHE A 71 21.29 -21.70 -1.62
CA PHE A 71 21.18 -20.26 -1.83
C PHE A 71 20.81 -19.86 -3.25
N GLY A 72 21.38 -20.51 -4.28
CA GLY A 72 21.05 -20.20 -5.68
C GLY A 72 19.56 -20.36 -5.98
N GLY A 73 19.02 -21.57 -5.75
CA GLY A 73 17.60 -21.84 -5.98
C GLY A 73 16.66 -21.00 -5.11
N TRP A 74 17.03 -20.71 -3.86
CA TRP A 74 16.22 -19.87 -2.97
C TRP A 74 16.24 -18.39 -3.36
N ARG A 75 17.41 -17.87 -3.75
CA ARG A 75 17.57 -16.50 -4.26
C ARG A 75 16.71 -16.27 -5.50
N ASP A 76 16.64 -17.26 -6.39
CA ASP A 76 15.93 -17.18 -7.67
C ASP A 76 14.42 -17.51 -7.54
N THR A 77 13.98 -17.98 -6.36
CA THR A 77 12.56 -18.14 -6.06
C THR A 77 11.87 -16.79 -6.12
N THR A 78 10.70 -16.71 -6.76
CA THR A 78 9.98 -15.44 -6.90
C THR A 78 9.69 -14.82 -5.54
N PRO A 79 9.75 -13.49 -5.41
CA PRO A 79 9.41 -12.81 -4.16
C PRO A 79 8.01 -13.20 -3.59
N GLN A 80 7.04 -13.42 -4.48
CA GLN A 80 5.68 -13.84 -4.12
C GLN A 80 5.64 -15.25 -3.54
N ASP A 81 6.44 -16.18 -4.07
CA ASP A 81 6.49 -17.54 -3.52
C ASP A 81 7.22 -17.59 -2.17
N ARG A 82 8.25 -16.74 -1.99
CA ARG A 82 8.84 -16.53 -0.64
C ARG A 82 7.81 -15.99 0.33
N ALA A 83 6.99 -15.02 -0.10
CA ALA A 83 5.89 -14.47 0.71
C ALA A 83 4.90 -15.57 1.13
N LYS A 84 4.45 -16.43 0.20
CA LYS A 84 3.52 -17.54 0.48
C LYS A 84 4.07 -18.51 1.53
N LEU A 85 5.35 -18.89 1.42
CA LEU A 85 5.99 -19.80 2.38
C LEU A 85 6.08 -19.19 3.78
N LEU A 86 6.44 -17.91 3.87
CA LEU A 86 6.46 -17.18 5.15
C LEU A 86 5.05 -17.04 5.74
N SER A 87 4.04 -16.70 4.92
CA SER A 87 2.65 -16.61 5.39
C SER A 87 2.18 -17.96 5.95
N LYS A 88 2.45 -19.05 5.24
CA LYS A 88 2.09 -20.40 5.70
C LYS A 88 2.83 -20.79 6.99
N LEU A 89 4.08 -20.37 7.17
CA LEU A 89 4.79 -20.57 8.43
C LEU A 89 4.13 -19.81 9.59
N ALA A 90 3.68 -18.58 9.37
CA ALA A 90 2.93 -17.83 10.37
C ALA A 90 1.62 -18.56 10.75
N ASP A 91 0.87 -19.07 9.78
CA ASP A 91 -0.36 -19.83 10.01
C ASP A 91 -0.10 -21.11 10.83
N LEU A 92 1.03 -21.79 10.59
CA LEU A 92 1.43 -22.98 11.35
C LEU A 92 1.86 -22.66 12.79
N ILE A 93 2.50 -21.51 13.02
CA ILE A 93 2.81 -21.02 14.38
C ILE A 93 1.51 -20.73 15.14
N GLU A 94 0.52 -20.13 14.49
CA GLU A 94 -0.79 -19.87 15.10
C GLU A 94 -1.58 -21.15 15.39
N ARG A 95 -1.52 -22.12 14.47
CA ARG A 95 -2.13 -23.45 14.69
C ARG A 95 -1.58 -24.12 15.95
N ASP A 96 -0.26 -24.04 16.16
CA ASP A 96 0.43 -24.72 17.27
C ASP A 96 0.67 -23.79 18.47
N VAL A 97 -0.12 -22.72 18.60
CA VAL A 97 0.07 -21.66 19.59
C VAL A 97 0.13 -22.19 21.03
N GLU A 98 -0.74 -23.14 21.37
CA GLU A 98 -0.78 -23.74 22.71
C GLU A 98 0.46 -24.56 23.02
N THR A 99 0.93 -25.36 22.05
CA THR A 99 2.13 -26.19 22.20
C THR A 99 3.36 -25.31 22.33
N LEU A 100 3.55 -24.35 21.42
CA LEU A 100 4.69 -23.43 21.46
C LEU A 100 4.72 -22.58 22.73
N ALA A 101 3.57 -22.13 23.24
CA ALA A 101 3.51 -21.35 24.48
C ALA A 101 3.98 -22.17 25.69
N LYS A 102 3.62 -23.46 25.75
CA LYS A 102 4.07 -24.37 26.80
C LYS A 102 5.55 -24.72 26.66
N ILE A 103 6.07 -24.83 25.43
CA ILE A 103 7.51 -25.02 25.17
C ILE A 103 8.30 -23.81 25.67
N GLU A 104 7.91 -22.59 25.27
CA GLU A 104 8.57 -21.36 25.76
C GLU A 104 8.48 -21.22 27.28
N SER A 105 7.38 -21.69 27.86
CA SER A 105 7.17 -21.67 29.31
C SER A 105 8.08 -22.62 30.08
N ILE A 106 8.17 -23.89 29.65
CA ILE A 106 8.95 -24.90 30.35
C ILE A 106 10.46 -24.72 30.16
N ASP A 107 10.89 -24.30 28.96
CA ASP A 107 12.30 -24.10 28.60
C ASP A 107 12.80 -22.72 29.09
N GLY A 108 11.98 -21.67 28.95
CA GLY A 108 12.36 -20.28 29.27
C GLY A 108 11.84 -19.74 30.61
N GLY A 109 11.01 -20.50 31.33
CA GLY A 109 10.50 -20.14 32.65
C GLY A 109 9.42 -19.04 32.66
N LYS A 110 8.83 -18.71 31.51
CA LYS A 110 7.79 -17.66 31.37
C LYS A 110 6.39 -18.23 31.61
N PRO A 111 5.44 -17.48 32.22
CA PRO A 111 4.07 -17.97 32.35
C PRO A 111 3.42 -18.28 30.99
N VAL A 112 2.74 -19.43 30.88
CA VAL A 112 2.17 -19.92 29.60
C VAL A 112 1.26 -18.89 28.94
N HIS A 113 0.39 -18.25 29.72
CA HIS A 113 -0.54 -17.25 29.20
C HIS A 113 0.16 -15.98 28.69
N ILE A 114 1.31 -15.61 29.26
CA ILE A 114 2.14 -14.51 28.78
C ILE A 114 2.86 -14.92 27.50
N ALA A 115 3.52 -16.09 27.50
CA ALA A 115 4.23 -16.63 26.34
C ALA A 115 3.32 -16.75 25.11
N LYS A 116 2.07 -17.18 25.31
CA LYS A 116 1.06 -17.27 24.25
C LYS A 116 0.91 -15.95 23.48
N GLY A 117 0.64 -14.86 24.18
CA GLY A 117 0.40 -13.56 23.55
C GLY A 117 1.68 -12.89 23.05
N ALA A 118 2.68 -12.83 23.91
CA ALA A 118 3.83 -11.95 23.68
C ALA A 118 5.02 -12.62 23.00
N ASP A 119 5.09 -13.95 22.99
CA ASP A 119 6.11 -14.69 22.27
C ASP A 119 5.51 -15.30 21.01
N VAL A 120 4.52 -16.18 21.15
CA VAL A 120 4.07 -17.02 20.03
C VAL A 120 3.23 -16.24 19.02
N LEU A 121 2.17 -15.56 19.47
CA LEU A 121 1.34 -14.76 18.56
C LEU A 121 2.14 -13.59 17.98
N ALA A 122 2.97 -12.92 18.78
CA ALA A 122 3.89 -11.89 18.28
C ALA A 122 4.89 -12.43 17.24
N SER A 123 5.38 -13.67 17.40
CA SER A 123 6.24 -14.35 16.41
C SER A 123 5.51 -14.56 15.09
N SER A 124 4.29 -15.11 15.13
CA SER A 124 3.48 -15.31 13.92
C SER A 124 3.20 -14.00 13.20
N ALA A 125 2.84 -12.94 13.95
CA ALA A 125 2.60 -11.62 13.39
C ALA A 125 3.87 -11.03 12.77
N CYS A 126 5.04 -11.22 13.38
CA CYS A 126 6.33 -10.79 12.83
C CYS A 126 6.66 -11.51 11.51
N ILE A 127 6.51 -12.84 11.46
CA ILE A 127 6.71 -13.61 10.22
C ILE A 127 5.72 -13.16 9.14
N ARG A 128 4.45 -12.93 9.49
CA ARG A 128 3.42 -12.46 8.55
C ARG A 128 3.71 -11.05 8.04
N TYR A 129 4.22 -10.16 8.90
CA TYR A 129 4.69 -8.83 8.49
C TYR A 129 5.79 -8.93 7.43
N TYR A 130 6.79 -9.78 7.65
CA TYR A 130 7.88 -9.97 6.68
C TYR A 130 7.49 -10.75 5.43
N SER A 131 6.48 -11.62 5.50
CA SER A 131 5.82 -12.18 4.30
C SER A 131 5.34 -11.06 3.38
N GLY A 132 4.67 -10.04 3.94
CA GLY A 132 4.18 -8.89 3.19
C GLY A 132 5.26 -8.01 2.57
N TRP A 133 6.52 -8.12 3.00
CA TRP A 133 7.64 -7.37 2.46
C TRP A 133 8.40 -8.07 1.35
N ALA A 134 8.31 -9.40 1.22
CA ALA A 134 9.20 -10.16 0.35
C ALA A 134 9.23 -9.64 -1.10
N ASP A 135 8.08 -9.17 -1.63
CA ASP A 135 7.89 -8.59 -2.97
C ASP A 135 7.92 -7.04 -3.02
N LYS A 136 8.24 -6.38 -1.91
CA LYS A 136 8.30 -4.91 -1.77
C LYS A 136 9.70 -4.40 -1.44
N ILE A 137 10.70 -5.27 -1.48
CA ILE A 137 12.12 -4.91 -1.33
C ILE A 137 12.59 -4.29 -2.64
N LYS A 138 12.82 -2.97 -2.62
CA LYS A 138 13.23 -2.18 -3.79
C LYS A 138 14.60 -1.53 -3.62
N GLY A 139 15.26 -1.26 -4.73
CA GLY A 139 16.31 -0.24 -4.80
C GLY A 139 15.74 1.08 -5.33
N ASP A 140 16.62 1.93 -5.85
CA ASP A 140 16.34 3.30 -6.27
C ASP A 140 16.94 3.59 -7.65
N THR A 141 16.35 4.52 -8.38
CA THR A 141 16.96 5.19 -9.54
C THR A 141 17.60 6.49 -9.06
N ILE A 142 18.88 6.72 -9.36
CA ILE A 142 19.64 7.88 -8.87
C ILE A 142 20.12 8.72 -10.06
N GLU A 143 19.61 9.93 -10.17
CA GLU A 143 20.07 10.89 -11.18
C GLU A 143 21.42 11.48 -10.76
N THR A 144 22.43 11.37 -11.64
CA THR A 144 23.74 12.02 -11.44
C THR A 144 24.10 12.87 -12.65
N ASP A 145 24.27 12.25 -13.81
CA ASP A 145 24.74 12.89 -15.04
C ASP A 145 23.81 12.55 -16.22
N PRO A 146 23.64 13.47 -17.20
CA PRO A 146 22.69 13.32 -18.31
C PRO A 146 22.81 12.01 -19.11
N ASP A 147 24.02 11.45 -19.28
CA ASP A 147 24.29 10.27 -20.12
C ASP A 147 24.49 8.98 -19.32
N THR A 148 23.95 8.92 -18.10
CA THR A 148 24.11 7.76 -17.23
C THR A 148 22.79 7.28 -16.62
N LEU A 149 22.59 5.97 -16.61
CA LEU A 149 21.56 5.34 -15.79
C LEU A 149 22.24 4.79 -14.54
N ASN A 150 21.87 5.28 -13.37
CA ASN A 150 22.31 4.70 -12.10
C ASN A 150 21.10 4.09 -11.42
N ILE A 151 21.12 2.77 -11.29
CA ILE A 151 20.14 2.06 -10.48
C ILE A 151 20.82 1.42 -9.30
N THR A 152 20.09 1.27 -8.20
CA THR A 152 20.49 0.42 -7.10
C THR A 152 19.61 -0.82 -7.05
N ILE A 153 20.20 -1.96 -6.72
CA ILE A 153 19.51 -3.23 -6.59
C ILE A 153 19.83 -3.78 -5.19
N ARG A 154 18.81 -4.16 -4.44
CA ARG A 154 18.99 -4.85 -3.16
C ARG A 154 19.10 -6.35 -3.39
N GLU A 155 20.30 -6.89 -3.20
CA GLU A 155 20.55 -8.32 -3.32
C GLU A 155 20.66 -8.98 -1.93
N PRO A 156 20.21 -10.23 -1.76
CA PRO A 156 20.53 -10.99 -0.56
C PRO A 156 22.04 -11.16 -0.39
N LEU A 157 22.47 -11.29 0.86
CA LEU A 157 23.87 -11.44 1.23
C LEU A 157 24.41 -12.86 0.97
N GLY A 158 23.59 -13.89 1.21
CA GLY A 158 24.04 -15.30 1.15
C GLY A 158 23.64 -16.08 2.39
N VAL A 159 24.57 -16.88 2.92
CA VAL A 159 24.39 -17.60 4.20
C VAL A 159 24.51 -16.64 5.37
N CYS A 160 23.45 -16.53 6.17
CA CYS A 160 23.40 -15.69 7.37
C CYS A 160 23.38 -16.54 8.64
N GLY A 161 24.30 -16.28 9.57
CA GLY A 161 24.28 -16.86 10.91
C GLY A 161 23.40 -16.05 11.85
N LEU A 162 22.42 -16.70 12.47
CA LEU A 162 21.50 -16.07 13.43
C LEU A 162 21.77 -16.64 14.83
N ILE A 163 22.34 -15.84 15.73
CA ILE A 163 22.65 -16.27 17.09
C ILE A 163 21.60 -15.66 18.03
N ILE A 164 20.80 -16.53 18.64
CA ILE A 164 19.57 -16.15 19.34
C ILE A 164 19.81 -16.17 20.86
N PRO A 165 19.31 -15.17 21.61
CA PRO A 165 19.38 -15.13 23.07
C PRO A 165 18.28 -15.99 23.69
N TRP A 166 18.33 -16.13 25.01
CA TRP A 166 17.46 -17.05 25.74
C TRP A 166 16.18 -16.43 26.31
N ASN A 167 16.02 -15.12 26.26
CA ASN A 167 14.97 -14.41 27.00
C ASN A 167 13.61 -14.35 26.28
N PHE A 168 13.62 -14.30 24.95
CA PHE A 168 12.45 -14.51 24.09
C PHE A 168 12.85 -15.40 22.90
N PRO A 169 13.11 -16.71 23.14
CA PRO A 169 13.74 -17.60 22.17
C PRO A 169 13.01 -17.67 20.83
N LEU A 170 11.70 -17.89 20.83
CA LEU A 170 10.92 -17.99 19.61
C LEU A 170 10.75 -16.63 18.92
N LEU A 171 10.46 -15.60 19.70
CA LEU A 171 10.20 -14.25 19.19
C LEU A 171 11.42 -13.66 18.50
N ILE A 172 12.58 -13.68 19.15
CA ILE A 172 13.81 -13.13 18.58
C ILE A 172 14.33 -14.01 17.44
N THR A 173 14.05 -15.32 17.47
CA THR A 173 14.21 -16.16 16.28
C THR A 173 13.43 -15.59 15.11
N CYS A 174 12.14 -15.28 15.28
CA CYS A 174 11.29 -14.76 14.22
C CYS A 174 11.67 -13.33 13.78
N TRP A 175 12.14 -12.48 14.68
CA TRP A 175 12.68 -11.15 14.37
C TRP A 175 13.84 -11.21 13.36
N LYS A 176 14.66 -12.25 13.45
CA LYS A 176 15.84 -12.44 12.60
C LYS A 176 15.56 -13.31 11.38
N LEU A 177 14.72 -14.33 11.53
CA LEU A 177 14.38 -15.29 10.49
C LEU A 177 13.51 -14.65 9.40
N GLY A 178 12.47 -13.89 9.81
CA GLY A 178 11.54 -13.22 8.89
C GLY A 178 12.23 -12.36 7.83
N PRO A 179 13.00 -11.31 8.21
CA PRO A 179 13.65 -10.43 7.24
C PRO A 179 14.74 -11.14 6.44
N ALA A 180 15.47 -12.09 7.03
CA ALA A 180 16.50 -12.85 6.33
C ALA A 180 15.90 -13.66 5.16
N LEU A 181 14.83 -14.39 5.42
CA LEU A 181 14.15 -15.22 4.42
C LEU A 181 13.40 -14.36 3.39
N ALA A 182 12.73 -13.28 3.82
CA ALA A 182 12.05 -12.36 2.91
C ALA A 182 13.01 -11.75 1.88
N ALA A 183 14.22 -11.37 2.34
CA ALA A 183 15.30 -10.86 1.50
C ALA A 183 15.93 -11.92 0.58
N GLY A 184 15.62 -13.21 0.74
CA GLY A 184 16.16 -14.30 -0.09
C GLY A 184 17.47 -14.91 0.43
N ASN A 185 17.80 -14.73 1.71
CA ASN A 185 18.97 -15.38 2.32
C ASN A 185 18.65 -16.79 2.79
N THR A 186 19.67 -17.63 2.89
CA THR A 186 19.62 -18.90 3.64
C THR A 186 20.20 -18.70 5.02
N VAL A 187 19.72 -19.43 6.03
CA VAL A 187 20.09 -19.20 7.42
C VAL A 187 20.68 -20.44 8.09
N VAL A 188 21.62 -20.19 9.01
CA VAL A 188 22.05 -21.14 10.03
C VAL A 188 21.79 -20.51 11.39
N MET A 189 20.84 -21.06 12.12
CA MET A 189 20.43 -20.57 13.44
C MET A 189 21.20 -21.32 14.53
N LYS A 190 21.71 -20.57 15.51
CA LYS A 190 22.25 -21.09 16.77
C LYS A 190 21.38 -20.54 17.90
N PRO A 191 20.39 -21.30 18.40
CA PRO A 191 19.64 -20.91 19.59
C PRO A 191 20.53 -20.96 20.83
N ALA A 192 20.15 -20.22 21.88
CA ALA A 192 20.82 -20.30 23.16
C ALA A 192 20.70 -21.73 23.73
N GLU A 193 21.79 -22.23 24.29
CA GLU A 193 21.87 -23.59 24.86
C GLU A 193 20.86 -23.81 25.99
N LEU A 194 20.43 -22.73 26.66
CA LEU A 194 19.45 -22.76 27.73
C LEU A 194 18.01 -22.93 27.23
N THR A 195 17.71 -22.53 25.99
CA THR A 195 16.33 -22.37 25.50
C THR A 195 16.23 -22.66 24.00
N SER A 196 16.45 -23.91 23.63
CA SER A 196 16.53 -24.33 22.22
C SER A 196 15.29 -25.05 21.70
N LEU A 197 14.36 -25.44 22.57
CA LEU A 197 13.30 -26.38 22.22
C LEU A 197 12.30 -25.78 21.23
N SER A 198 11.93 -24.50 21.38
CA SER A 198 10.99 -23.83 20.48
C SER A 198 11.59 -23.58 19.09
N ALA A 199 12.89 -23.28 18.99
CA ALA A 199 13.58 -23.14 17.71
C ALA A 199 13.63 -24.47 16.93
N LEU A 200 13.83 -25.59 17.63
CA LEU A 200 13.76 -26.93 17.05
C LEU A 200 12.33 -27.30 16.63
N TYR A 201 11.32 -26.94 17.43
CA TYR A 201 9.92 -27.13 17.05
C TYR A 201 9.55 -26.29 15.82
N LEU A 202 10.01 -25.03 15.76
CA LEU A 202 9.83 -24.17 14.58
C LEU A 202 10.44 -24.80 13.32
N ALA A 203 11.60 -25.47 13.42
CA ALA A 203 12.18 -26.19 12.28
C ALA A 203 11.27 -27.33 11.76
N LYS A 204 10.50 -28.00 12.63
CA LYS A 204 9.46 -28.96 12.21
C LYS A 204 8.36 -28.24 11.41
N LEU A 205 7.98 -27.02 11.79
CA LEU A 205 6.99 -26.21 11.07
C LEU A 205 7.52 -25.68 9.74
N VAL A 206 8.81 -25.35 9.65
CA VAL A 206 9.47 -24.96 8.39
C VAL A 206 9.34 -26.05 7.32
N VAL A 207 9.50 -27.32 7.71
CA VAL A 207 9.26 -28.46 6.79
C VAL A 207 7.80 -28.52 6.35
N GLN A 208 6.84 -28.37 7.28
CA GLN A 208 5.40 -28.38 6.97
C GLN A 208 4.98 -27.20 6.09
N ALA A 209 5.61 -26.03 6.26
CA ALA A 209 5.39 -24.87 5.42
C ALA A 209 5.83 -25.13 3.97
N GLY A 210 6.87 -25.94 3.77
CA GLY A 210 7.37 -26.36 2.46
C GLY A 210 8.60 -25.59 2.00
N PHE A 211 9.39 -25.04 2.94
CA PHE A 211 10.67 -24.42 2.58
C PHE A 211 11.62 -25.44 1.95
N PRO A 212 12.37 -25.06 0.90
CA PRO A 212 13.35 -25.96 0.29
C PRO A 212 14.40 -26.44 1.30
N PRO A 213 14.88 -27.69 1.20
CA PRO A 213 15.92 -28.22 2.07
C PRO A 213 17.15 -27.31 2.08
N GLY A 214 17.63 -26.95 3.27
CA GLY A 214 18.87 -26.20 3.46
C GLY A 214 18.69 -24.68 3.48
N VAL A 215 17.51 -24.17 3.16
CA VAL A 215 17.19 -22.74 3.32
C VAL A 215 17.22 -22.31 4.79
N VAL A 216 16.71 -23.16 5.67
CA VAL A 216 16.78 -22.99 7.13
C VAL A 216 17.53 -24.18 7.72
N ASN A 217 18.53 -23.89 8.55
CA ASN A 217 19.27 -24.89 9.31
C ASN A 217 19.36 -24.44 10.77
N VAL A 218 19.35 -25.37 11.72
CA VAL A 218 19.46 -25.11 13.16
C VAL A 218 20.55 -25.99 13.75
N VAL A 219 21.56 -25.37 14.36
CA VAL A 219 22.63 -26.06 15.07
C VAL A 219 22.60 -25.61 16.52
N THR A 220 22.03 -26.47 17.36
CA THR A 220 22.12 -26.39 18.83
C THR A 220 23.55 -26.64 19.28
N GLY A 221 23.97 -26.04 20.39
CA GLY A 221 25.34 -26.17 20.90
C GLY A 221 25.72 -25.01 21.82
N LEU A 222 26.92 -25.06 22.40
CA LEU A 222 27.41 -23.99 23.26
C LEU A 222 27.82 -22.74 22.46
N GLY A 223 27.72 -21.57 23.08
CA GLY A 223 28.14 -20.30 22.46
C GLY A 223 29.61 -20.29 22.03
N ASN A 224 30.52 -20.80 22.89
CA ASN A 224 31.97 -20.90 22.62
C ASN A 224 32.37 -22.08 21.72
N GLU A 225 31.41 -22.85 21.21
CA GLU A 225 31.66 -23.94 20.27
C GLU A 225 30.93 -23.69 18.95
N ALA A 226 29.63 -23.96 18.91
CA ALA A 226 28.81 -23.77 17.71
C ALA A 226 28.70 -22.29 17.33
N GLY A 227 28.52 -21.41 18.32
CA GLY A 227 28.42 -19.97 18.09
C GLY A 227 29.73 -19.39 17.53
N GLN A 228 30.85 -19.71 18.18
CA GLN A 228 32.18 -19.31 17.73
C GLN A 228 32.48 -19.84 16.32
N ALA A 229 32.27 -21.14 16.07
CA ALA A 229 32.47 -21.75 14.77
C ALA A 229 31.63 -21.06 13.66
N LEU A 230 30.38 -20.71 13.96
CA LEU A 230 29.49 -20.03 13.01
C LEU A 230 29.98 -18.61 12.70
N THR A 231 30.41 -17.86 13.72
CA THR A 231 30.95 -16.50 13.56
C THR A 231 32.28 -16.50 12.80
N GLU A 232 33.13 -17.51 13.00
CA GLU A 232 34.44 -17.62 12.34
C GLU A 232 34.34 -18.13 10.89
N HIS A 233 33.24 -18.77 10.51
CA HIS A 233 33.10 -19.44 9.22
C HIS A 233 33.22 -18.48 8.02
N ALA A 234 34.10 -18.78 7.07
CA ALA A 234 34.42 -17.92 5.93
C ALA A 234 33.28 -17.76 4.90
N ASP A 235 32.42 -18.77 4.77
CA ASP A 235 31.25 -18.71 3.86
C ASP A 235 30.04 -17.97 4.45
N VAL A 236 30.04 -17.65 5.74
CA VAL A 236 28.96 -16.87 6.36
C VAL A 236 29.15 -15.40 6.01
N LYS A 237 28.11 -14.77 5.45
CA LYS A 237 28.15 -13.39 4.93
C LYS A 237 27.60 -12.36 5.91
N LYS A 238 26.83 -12.83 6.90
CA LYS A 238 26.29 -12.00 7.97
C LYS A 238 26.18 -12.76 9.28
N ILE A 239 26.46 -12.10 10.40
CA ILE A 239 26.03 -12.51 11.73
C ILE A 239 24.98 -11.51 12.24
N SER A 240 23.82 -12.02 12.65
CA SER A 240 22.86 -11.28 13.46
C SER A 240 22.90 -11.86 14.87
N PHE A 241 23.36 -11.08 15.83
CA PHE A 241 23.56 -11.51 17.21
C PHE A 241 22.72 -10.63 18.14
N THR A 242 21.97 -11.26 19.03
CA THR A 242 21.41 -10.58 20.20
C THR A 242 21.97 -11.21 21.47
N GLY A 243 22.47 -10.40 22.40
CA GLY A 243 23.07 -10.89 23.64
C GLY A 243 23.90 -9.85 24.37
N SER A 244 24.90 -10.27 25.14
CA SER A 244 25.66 -9.35 25.99
C SER A 244 26.67 -8.51 25.20
N THR A 245 26.92 -7.28 25.67
CA THR A 245 27.86 -6.35 25.02
C THR A 245 29.28 -6.89 24.86
N PRO A 246 29.90 -7.59 25.85
CA PRO A 246 31.22 -8.17 25.68
C PRO A 246 31.29 -9.20 24.54
N VAL A 247 30.25 -10.04 24.40
CA VAL A 247 30.17 -11.04 23.33
C VAL A 247 29.93 -10.36 21.99
N GLY A 248 29.06 -9.35 21.91
CA GLY A 248 28.86 -8.57 20.68
C GLY A 248 30.14 -7.90 20.18
N LYS A 249 30.96 -7.33 21.09
CA LYS A 249 32.29 -6.80 20.74
C LYS A 249 33.21 -7.88 20.17
N ALA A 250 33.18 -9.09 20.73
CA ALA A 250 33.93 -10.22 20.19
C ALA A 250 33.46 -10.57 18.76
N MET A 251 32.15 -10.50 18.46
CA MET A 251 31.64 -10.76 17.10
C MET A 251 32.18 -9.77 16.06
N LEU A 252 32.27 -8.47 16.41
CA LEU A 252 32.88 -7.47 15.54
C LEU A 252 34.37 -7.75 15.31
N LYS A 253 35.10 -8.12 16.38
CA LYS A 253 36.51 -8.51 16.28
C LYS A 253 36.68 -9.73 15.36
N THR A 254 35.89 -10.78 15.57
CA THR A 254 35.94 -11.98 14.72
C THR A 254 35.57 -11.67 13.27
N SER A 255 34.60 -10.79 13.01
CA SER A 255 34.30 -10.35 11.64
C SER A 255 35.52 -9.66 11.00
N ALA A 256 36.16 -8.75 11.73
CA ALA A 256 37.39 -8.07 11.30
C ALA A 256 38.53 -9.06 11.01
N ASP A 257 38.70 -10.06 11.87
CA ASP A 257 39.78 -11.04 11.80
C ASP A 257 39.57 -12.11 10.70
N THR A 258 38.35 -12.25 10.15
CA THR A 258 38.01 -13.34 9.21
C THR A 258 37.73 -12.86 7.79
N ASN A 259 36.53 -12.37 7.50
CA ASN A 259 36.06 -12.11 6.13
C ASN A 259 35.22 -10.83 6.00
N LEU A 260 35.24 -9.94 7.01
CA LEU A 260 34.46 -8.71 7.05
C LEU A 260 32.95 -8.93 6.83
N LYS A 261 32.42 -10.09 7.26
CA LYS A 261 30.99 -10.37 7.23
C LYS A 261 30.20 -9.28 7.95
N LYS A 262 29.03 -8.90 7.42
CA LYS A 262 28.17 -7.90 8.08
C LYS A 262 27.78 -8.38 9.48
N VAL A 263 27.82 -7.51 10.47
CA VAL A 263 27.39 -7.84 11.84
C VAL A 263 26.30 -6.87 12.26
N THR A 264 25.16 -7.40 12.68
CA THR A 264 24.12 -6.64 13.39
C THR A 264 24.12 -7.11 14.84
N LEU A 265 24.22 -6.16 15.75
CA LEU A 265 24.24 -6.41 17.18
C LEU A 265 23.07 -5.73 17.85
N GLU A 266 22.28 -6.51 18.59
CA GLU A 266 21.32 -6.03 19.58
C GLU A 266 21.80 -6.43 20.96
N LEU A 267 22.23 -5.47 21.76
CA LEU A 267 22.93 -5.70 23.01
C LEU A 267 22.13 -5.18 24.22
N GLY A 268 22.76 -5.21 25.39
CA GLY A 268 22.13 -4.79 26.64
C GLY A 268 21.68 -3.33 26.66
N GLY A 269 20.82 -3.03 27.64
CA GLY A 269 20.27 -1.70 27.86
C GLY A 269 20.33 -1.26 29.33
N LYS A 270 20.27 0.05 29.53
CA LYS A 270 19.98 0.67 30.84
C LYS A 270 18.96 1.80 30.68
N SER A 271 17.83 1.44 30.09
CA SER A 271 16.82 2.37 29.58
C SER A 271 16.23 3.26 30.69
N PRO A 272 16.23 4.60 30.52
CA PRO A 272 15.62 5.51 31.46
C PRO A 272 14.12 5.71 31.19
N SER A 273 13.32 5.71 32.25
CA SER A 273 11.91 6.10 32.28
C SER A 273 11.77 7.43 33.03
N ILE A 274 11.29 8.49 32.38
CA ILE A 274 11.19 9.84 32.96
C ILE A 274 9.72 10.18 33.23
N VAL A 275 9.39 10.50 34.48
CA VAL A 275 8.02 10.78 34.94
C VAL A 275 7.89 12.21 35.44
N PHE A 276 7.13 13.03 34.72
CA PHE A 276 6.79 14.40 35.11
C PHE A 276 5.57 14.43 36.05
N ASP A 277 5.45 15.52 36.80
CA ASP A 277 4.38 15.70 37.79
C ASP A 277 2.99 15.91 37.21
N ASP A 278 2.93 16.26 35.92
CA ASP A 278 1.69 16.37 35.15
C ASP A 278 1.24 15.05 34.51
N ALA A 279 1.96 13.94 34.73
CA ALA A 279 1.60 12.63 34.20
C ALA A 279 0.45 11.98 35.01
N ASP A 280 -0.36 11.16 34.33
CA ASP A 280 -1.35 10.31 35.01
C ASP A 280 -0.62 9.21 35.80
N LEU A 281 -0.50 9.42 37.11
CA LEU A 281 0.26 8.55 37.98
C LEU A 281 -0.26 7.09 37.98
N GLU A 282 -1.57 6.86 37.86
CA GLU A 282 -2.11 5.50 37.83
C GLU A 282 -1.71 4.77 36.54
N GLN A 283 -1.79 5.45 35.40
CA GLN A 283 -1.33 4.90 34.12
C GLN A 283 0.18 4.64 34.14
N VAL A 284 0.97 5.59 34.66
CA VAL A 284 2.42 5.46 34.80
C VAL A 284 2.77 4.22 35.62
N ILE A 285 2.16 4.03 36.79
CA ILE A 285 2.44 2.88 37.66
C ILE A 285 2.19 1.55 36.94
N LYS A 286 1.13 1.45 36.14
CA LYS A 286 0.87 0.25 35.32
C LYS A 286 1.95 0.06 34.26
N ALA A 287 2.32 1.13 33.55
CA ALA A 287 3.30 1.11 32.47
C ALA A 287 4.69 0.72 33.00
N VAL A 288 5.22 1.41 34.01
CA VAL A 288 6.57 1.10 34.54
C VAL A 288 6.64 -0.29 35.18
N ASN A 289 5.56 -0.78 35.81
CA ASN A 289 5.52 -2.16 36.32
C ASN A 289 5.66 -3.18 35.19
N GLY A 290 4.99 -2.94 34.06
CA GLY A 290 5.20 -3.74 32.84
C GLY A 290 6.59 -3.53 32.25
N GLY A 291 7.12 -2.30 32.26
CA GLY A 291 8.43 -1.96 31.71
C GLY A 291 9.59 -2.73 32.33
N ILE A 292 9.61 -2.87 33.66
CA ILE A 292 10.70 -3.57 34.37
C ILE A 292 10.38 -5.02 34.76
N PHE A 293 9.19 -5.35 35.25
CA PHE A 293 8.94 -6.67 35.84
C PHE A 293 8.44 -7.70 34.83
N TYR A 294 8.02 -7.27 33.64
CA TYR A 294 7.61 -8.18 32.58
C TYR A 294 8.74 -9.15 32.17
N ASN A 295 8.40 -10.41 31.94
CA ASN A 295 9.38 -11.50 31.70
C ASN A 295 10.50 -11.58 32.75
N MET A 296 10.14 -11.37 34.03
CA MET A 296 11.09 -11.33 35.15
C MET A 296 12.24 -10.33 34.91
N GLY A 297 11.98 -9.23 34.18
CA GLY A 297 12.98 -8.23 33.82
C GLY A 297 14.10 -8.72 32.88
N GLN A 298 13.96 -9.93 32.32
CA GLN A 298 14.85 -10.48 31.30
C GLN A 298 14.45 -9.89 29.93
N ASN A 299 14.55 -8.57 29.81
CA ASN A 299 14.17 -7.82 28.63
C ASN A 299 15.23 -6.75 28.37
N CYS A 300 15.80 -6.74 27.15
CA CYS A 300 16.83 -5.78 26.76
C CYS A 300 16.34 -4.33 26.87
N CYS A 301 15.06 -4.09 26.62
CA CYS A 301 14.45 -2.76 26.69
C CYS A 301 14.03 -2.33 28.10
N ALA A 302 14.24 -3.17 29.13
CA ALA A 302 13.69 -2.93 30.46
C ALA A 302 14.03 -1.54 31.02
N SER A 303 13.00 -0.82 31.47
CA SER A 303 13.07 0.49 32.14
C SER A 303 13.67 0.38 33.54
N SER A 304 14.98 0.11 33.57
CA SER A 304 15.72 -0.22 34.79
C SER A 304 16.27 1.01 35.54
N ARG A 305 16.08 2.22 35.00
CA ARG A 305 16.25 3.49 35.70
C ARG A 305 14.97 4.29 35.59
N ILE A 306 14.39 4.71 36.71
CA ILE A 306 13.21 5.57 36.71
C ILE A 306 13.56 6.90 37.36
N TYR A 307 13.37 7.99 36.63
CA TYR A 307 13.54 9.36 37.11
C TYR A 307 12.17 9.98 37.31
N VAL A 308 11.87 10.44 38.53
CA VAL A 308 10.55 10.98 38.88
C VAL A 308 10.69 12.41 39.42
N GLN A 309 9.84 13.33 38.96
CA GLN A 309 9.92 14.72 39.36
C GLN A 309 9.65 14.87 40.88
N GLU A 310 10.45 15.72 41.56
CA GLU A 310 10.48 15.82 43.02
C GLU A 310 9.09 15.98 43.68
N SER A 311 8.19 16.75 43.05
CA SER A 311 6.84 17.03 43.55
C SER A 311 5.95 15.78 43.70
N ILE A 312 6.22 14.70 42.96
CA ILE A 312 5.44 13.46 42.98
C ILE A 312 6.23 12.22 43.43
N TYR A 313 7.52 12.37 43.76
CA TYR A 313 8.45 11.25 44.02
C TYR A 313 7.97 10.27 45.11
N GLU A 314 7.64 10.76 46.31
CA GLU A 314 7.18 9.90 47.42
C GLU A 314 5.83 9.24 47.12
N GLY A 315 4.92 9.97 46.47
CA GLY A 315 3.62 9.46 46.04
C GLY A 315 3.75 8.34 45.00
N PHE A 316 4.66 8.52 44.03
CA PHE A 316 5.03 7.52 43.04
C PHE A 316 5.60 6.27 43.71
N LEU A 317 6.62 6.40 44.55
CA LEU A 317 7.28 5.25 45.19
C LEU A 317 6.29 4.39 45.98
N LYS A 318 5.42 5.02 46.78
CA LYS A 318 4.40 4.31 47.56
C LYS A 318 3.46 3.49 46.67
N ARG A 319 2.96 4.07 45.56
CA ARG A 319 2.03 3.41 44.64
C ARG A 319 2.73 2.35 43.79
N PHE A 320 3.90 2.66 43.26
CA PHE A 320 4.69 1.74 42.43
C PHE A 320 4.99 0.47 43.20
N ALA A 321 5.42 0.63 44.44
CA ALA A 321 5.86 -0.49 45.22
C ALA A 321 4.68 -1.27 45.83
N ALA A 322 3.52 -0.64 46.07
CA ALA A 322 2.26 -1.34 46.30
C ALA A 322 1.79 -2.14 45.06
N ARG A 323 1.99 -1.63 43.84
CA ARG A 323 1.70 -2.36 42.60
C ARG A 323 2.66 -3.52 42.39
N ALA A 324 3.95 -3.35 42.66
CA ALA A 324 4.97 -4.38 42.51
C ALA A 324 4.68 -5.61 43.39
N ARG A 325 4.24 -5.41 44.65
CA ARG A 325 3.83 -6.50 45.56
C ARG A 325 2.66 -7.35 45.06
N ARG A 326 1.86 -6.84 44.12
CA ARG A 326 0.73 -7.58 43.52
C ARG A 326 1.16 -8.49 42.36
N ASN A 327 2.42 -8.45 41.94
CA ASN A 327 2.95 -9.37 40.95
C ASN A 327 3.09 -10.76 41.60
N LYS A 328 2.17 -11.67 41.27
CA LYS A 328 2.17 -13.03 41.83
C LYS A 328 3.34 -13.83 41.28
N LEU A 329 4.14 -14.39 42.18
CA LEU A 329 5.19 -15.35 41.90
C LEU A 329 4.63 -16.78 41.96
N GLY A 330 5.02 -17.67 41.05
CA GLY A 330 4.53 -19.05 41.10
C GLY A 330 4.91 -19.92 39.91
N ASP A 331 4.22 -21.06 39.80
CA ASP A 331 4.32 -22.00 38.68
C ASP A 331 3.93 -21.31 37.37
N PRO A 332 4.76 -21.36 36.32
CA PRO A 332 4.44 -20.72 35.05
C PRO A 332 3.21 -21.34 34.35
N PHE A 333 2.75 -22.53 34.73
CA PHE A 333 1.52 -23.16 34.22
C PHE A 333 0.25 -22.67 34.93
N HIS A 334 0.36 -21.90 36.02
CA HIS A 334 -0.79 -21.28 36.66
C HIS A 334 -1.15 -19.94 35.98
N ASN A 335 -2.45 -19.75 35.69
CA ASN A 335 -2.96 -18.59 34.95
C ASN A 335 -2.83 -17.25 35.68
N ASP A 336 -2.61 -17.25 36.99
CA ASP A 336 -2.46 -16.03 37.79
C ASP A 336 -1.00 -15.68 38.12
N THR A 337 -0.04 -16.50 37.68
CA THR A 337 1.40 -16.23 37.85
C THR A 337 1.87 -15.12 36.92
N PHE A 338 2.39 -14.03 37.46
CA PHE A 338 3.01 -12.95 36.67
C PHE A 338 4.52 -13.09 36.55
N LEU A 339 5.16 -13.59 37.61
CA LEU A 339 6.61 -13.81 37.69
C LEU A 339 6.88 -15.29 37.97
N ALA A 340 7.78 -15.87 37.20
CA ALA A 340 8.25 -17.23 37.41
C ALA A 340 9.78 -17.22 37.59
N PHE A 341 10.54 -18.05 36.90
CA PHE A 341 11.95 -18.29 37.21
C PHE A 341 12.92 -17.56 36.27
N GLN A 342 14.11 -17.28 36.78
CA GLN A 342 15.18 -16.64 36.00
C GLN A 342 16.24 -17.65 35.57
N ASN A 343 16.91 -17.32 34.46
CA ASN A 343 18.00 -18.11 33.88
C ASN A 343 19.36 -17.92 34.57
N HIS A 344 19.46 -17.05 35.58
CA HIS A 344 20.72 -16.71 36.23
C HIS A 344 20.60 -16.71 37.76
N GLU A 345 21.58 -17.28 38.44
CA GLU A 345 21.76 -17.14 39.88
C GLU A 345 22.25 -15.73 40.22
N TYR A 346 21.57 -15.06 41.14
CA TYR A 346 22.01 -13.79 41.70
C TYR A 346 22.76 -14.04 43.00
N ASP A 347 24.04 -13.65 43.06
CA ASP A 347 24.82 -13.69 44.29
C ASP A 347 24.33 -12.57 45.22
N SER A 348 23.93 -12.90 46.45
CA SER A 348 23.57 -11.92 47.47
C SER A 348 24.69 -10.92 47.79
N LYS A 349 25.96 -11.22 47.47
CA LYS A 349 27.09 -10.27 47.58
C LYS A 349 27.13 -9.22 46.46
N SER A 350 26.31 -9.35 45.44
CA SER A 350 26.16 -8.35 44.37
C SER A 350 25.47 -7.09 44.89
N GLU A 351 24.58 -7.26 45.86
CA GLU A 351 23.69 -6.26 46.44
C GLU A 351 24.43 -5.09 47.12
N ASP A 352 25.40 -5.38 47.99
CA ASP A 352 26.24 -4.36 48.64
C ASP A 352 27.14 -3.61 47.65
N ARG A 353 27.60 -4.33 46.61
CA ARG A 353 28.45 -3.79 45.54
C ARG A 353 27.69 -2.80 44.66
N TRP A 354 26.40 -3.05 44.45
CA TRP A 354 25.55 -2.30 43.55
C TRP A 354 25.18 -0.90 44.01
N CYS A 355 25.00 -0.70 45.31
CA CYS A 355 24.39 0.53 45.84
C CYS A 355 25.32 1.35 46.74
N GLY A 356 26.33 0.75 47.37
CA GLY A 356 27.31 1.45 48.19
C GLY A 356 26.81 2.23 49.42
N SER A 357 25.47 2.35 49.69
CA SER A 357 24.84 2.78 50.98
C SER A 357 23.33 3.15 50.95
N SER A 358 22.54 2.96 49.87
CA SER A 358 21.12 3.39 49.87
C SER A 358 20.12 2.42 50.56
N HIS A 359 19.05 3.01 51.13
CA HIS A 359 18.01 2.32 51.90
C HIS A 359 17.09 1.46 51.03
N TRP A 360 16.84 0.24 51.51
CA TRP A 360 16.10 -0.84 50.85
C TRP A 360 14.58 -0.70 51.00
N TRP A 361 13.83 -1.16 50.00
CA TRP A 361 12.39 -1.39 50.12
C TRP A 361 12.01 -2.80 49.63
N HIS A 362 12.15 -3.76 50.56
CA HIS A 362 11.76 -5.20 50.51
C HIS A 362 12.67 -6.21 49.79
N GLN A 363 12.86 -7.38 50.43
CA GLN A 363 13.54 -8.60 49.94
C GLN A 363 12.84 -9.84 50.55
N LEU A 364 12.60 -10.91 49.77
CA LEU A 364 12.40 -12.28 50.28
C LEU A 364 13.20 -13.28 49.40
N ARG A 365 13.65 -14.39 50.00
CA ARG A 365 14.80 -15.22 49.59
C ARG A 365 14.46 -16.40 48.64
N GLY A 366 15.35 -16.72 47.70
CA GLY A 366 15.37 -17.98 46.91
C GLY A 366 16.05 -17.85 45.53
N LEU A 367 15.94 -18.85 44.63
CA LEU A 367 16.19 -18.72 43.17
C LEU A 367 15.17 -17.78 42.47
N PHE A 368 14.28 -17.20 43.27
CA PHE A 368 13.33 -16.19 42.92
C PHE A 368 13.88 -14.84 43.31
N ILE A 369 13.90 -13.89 42.37
CA ILE A 369 14.11 -12.49 42.71
C ILE A 369 12.75 -11.83 42.68
N GLU A 370 12.29 -11.42 43.85
CA GLU A 370 11.09 -10.60 43.93
C GLU A 370 11.32 -9.24 43.25
N PRO A 371 10.25 -8.59 42.74
CA PRO A 371 10.30 -7.21 42.27
C PRO A 371 11.04 -6.30 43.25
N THR A 372 12.23 -5.86 42.86
CA THR A 372 13.12 -5.08 43.73
C THR A 372 13.20 -3.64 43.26
N ILE A 373 12.97 -2.70 44.17
CA ILE A 373 13.01 -1.26 43.90
C ILE A 373 14.04 -0.60 44.82
N PHE A 374 15.10 -0.06 44.21
CA PHE A 374 16.07 0.78 44.89
C PHE A 374 15.66 2.24 44.80
N ARG A 375 15.63 2.95 45.92
CA ARG A 375 15.36 4.40 45.99
C ARG A 375 16.63 5.18 46.31
N ASP A 376 16.62 6.47 45.99
CA ASP A 376 17.66 7.44 46.36
C ASP A 376 19.06 7.02 45.87
N VAL A 377 19.12 6.40 44.69
CA VAL A 377 20.35 5.84 44.13
C VAL A 377 21.17 6.94 43.45
N LYS A 378 22.45 7.05 43.82
CA LYS A 378 23.39 7.97 43.16
C LYS A 378 23.64 7.55 41.72
N SER A 379 23.75 8.49 40.78
CA SER A 379 24.02 8.19 39.37
C SER A 379 25.27 7.34 39.15
N SER A 380 26.30 7.50 39.99
CA SER A 380 27.56 6.74 39.91
C SER A 380 27.49 5.30 40.46
N ALA A 381 26.35 4.88 41.03
CA ALA A 381 26.21 3.53 41.59
C ALA A 381 26.21 2.47 40.47
N GLU A 382 26.77 1.29 40.73
CA GLU A 382 26.83 0.22 39.71
C GLU A 382 25.42 -0.16 39.22
N ILE A 383 24.40 -0.15 40.08
CA ILE A 383 23.01 -0.42 39.68
C ILE A 383 22.43 0.61 38.68
N MET A 384 22.97 1.84 38.64
CA MET A 384 22.58 2.86 37.66
C MET A 384 23.36 2.71 36.34
N GLN A 385 24.51 2.04 36.36
CA GLN A 385 25.42 1.96 35.22
C GLN A 385 25.36 0.63 34.47
N ARG A 386 25.11 -0.47 35.20
CA ARG A 386 25.17 -1.84 34.69
C ARG A 386 23.77 -2.44 34.50
N GLU A 387 23.60 -3.14 33.37
CA GLU A 387 22.42 -3.96 33.12
C GLU A 387 22.41 -5.15 34.08
N VAL A 388 21.27 -5.33 34.75
CA VAL A 388 21.02 -6.41 35.71
C VAL A 388 20.33 -7.58 35.02
N PHE A 389 19.41 -7.28 34.10
CA PHE A 389 18.64 -8.25 33.32
C PHE A 389 17.76 -9.15 34.20
N GLY A 390 17.13 -8.52 35.20
CA GLY A 390 16.19 -9.12 36.14
C GLY A 390 15.20 -8.08 36.65
N PRO A 391 14.29 -8.45 37.57
CA PRO A 391 13.18 -7.63 38.03
C PRO A 391 13.65 -6.61 39.08
N VAL A 392 14.63 -5.79 38.71
CA VAL A 392 15.34 -4.86 39.60
C VAL A 392 15.44 -3.48 38.96
N VAL A 393 14.95 -2.45 39.66
CA VAL A 393 14.96 -1.06 39.17
C VAL A 393 15.55 -0.10 40.19
N ALA A 394 16.28 0.88 39.69
CA ALA A 394 16.72 2.03 40.47
C ALA A 394 15.85 3.26 40.17
N VAL A 395 15.40 3.94 41.22
CA VAL A 395 14.54 5.12 41.17
C VAL A 395 15.26 6.31 41.79
N ALA A 396 15.26 7.43 41.10
CA ALA A 396 15.87 8.69 41.55
C ALA A 396 14.96 9.87 41.21
N SER A 397 15.11 10.98 41.94
CA SER A 397 14.37 12.21 41.65
C SER A 397 15.11 13.13 40.67
N PHE A 398 14.39 14.10 40.10
CA PHE A 398 14.94 15.22 39.33
C PHE A 398 14.10 16.49 39.50
N LYS A 399 14.71 17.67 39.27
CA LYS A 399 14.05 18.98 39.42
C LYS A 399 13.52 19.54 38.12
N ASN A 400 14.32 19.46 37.06
CA ASN A 400 14.02 20.09 35.78
C ASN A 400 14.51 19.23 34.60
N VAL A 401 14.12 19.65 33.39
CA VAL A 401 14.41 18.93 32.14
C VAL A 401 15.91 18.77 31.87
N ASP A 402 16.71 19.80 32.16
CA ASP A 402 18.15 19.75 31.86
C ASP A 402 18.86 18.73 32.77
N GLU A 403 18.51 18.73 34.06
CA GLU A 403 19.05 17.76 35.03
C GLU A 403 18.67 16.32 34.66
N VAL A 404 17.41 16.06 34.27
CA VAL A 404 17.00 14.68 33.97
C VAL A 404 17.61 14.16 32.67
N LEU A 405 17.87 15.03 31.69
CA LEU A 405 18.59 14.66 30.47
C LEU A 405 20.04 14.29 30.76
N GLU A 406 20.74 15.05 31.62
CA GLU A 406 22.09 14.71 32.05
C GLU A 406 22.13 13.32 32.71
N LYS A 407 21.21 13.07 33.65
CA LYS A 407 21.10 11.76 34.32
C LYS A 407 20.73 10.63 33.36
N ALA A 408 19.79 10.87 32.44
CA ALA A 408 19.36 9.87 31.47
C ALA A 408 20.50 9.47 30.52
N HIS A 409 21.34 10.41 30.12
CA HIS A 409 22.49 10.20 29.24
C HIS A 409 23.74 9.67 29.94
N ASP A 410 23.79 9.67 31.27
CA ASP A 410 24.90 9.10 32.07
C ASP A 410 24.86 7.55 32.04
N THR A 411 25.11 6.99 30.86
CA THR A 411 25.19 5.55 30.61
C THR A 411 25.95 5.28 29.29
N ILE A 412 26.54 4.09 29.16
CA ILE A 412 27.17 3.65 27.90
C ILE A 412 26.17 3.08 26.87
N TYR A 413 24.93 2.85 27.31
CA TYR A 413 23.87 2.21 26.55
C TYR A 413 22.99 3.24 25.84
N GLY A 414 22.19 2.79 24.88
CA GLY A 414 21.28 3.64 24.11
C GLY A 414 20.17 2.86 23.41
N LEU A 415 19.64 1.81 24.04
CA LEU A 415 18.64 0.95 23.44
C LEU A 415 17.25 1.59 23.41
N ALA A 416 16.73 1.95 24.59
CA ALA A 416 15.40 2.53 24.71
C ALA A 416 15.29 3.57 25.83
N ALA A 417 14.19 4.33 25.83
CA ALA A 417 13.80 5.27 26.87
C ALA A 417 12.27 5.44 26.89
N ALA A 418 11.71 5.93 28.00
CA ALA A 418 10.31 6.30 28.11
C ALA A 418 10.13 7.68 28.77
N VAL A 419 9.08 8.41 28.37
CA VAL A 419 8.72 9.73 28.89
C VAL A 419 7.23 9.75 29.21
N PHE A 420 6.87 10.13 30.42
CA PHE A 420 5.48 10.25 30.88
C PHE A 420 5.17 11.70 31.24
N THR A 421 4.21 12.28 30.53
CA THR A 421 3.78 13.67 30.70
C THR A 421 2.47 13.93 29.94
N SER A 422 1.60 14.80 30.46
CA SER A 422 0.42 15.27 29.72
C SER A 422 0.72 16.43 28.75
N ASP A 423 1.88 17.09 28.89
CA ASP A 423 2.37 18.10 27.95
C ASP A 423 2.98 17.45 26.69
N ILE A 424 2.22 17.47 25.60
CA ILE A 424 2.65 16.93 24.31
C ILE A 424 3.91 17.62 23.75
N LYS A 425 4.10 18.92 24.02
CA LYS A 425 5.29 19.64 23.54
C LYS A 425 6.53 19.13 24.26
N ARG A 426 6.40 18.84 25.56
CA ARG A 426 7.47 18.22 26.35
C ARG A 426 7.78 16.81 25.86
N GLY A 427 6.76 15.99 25.63
CA GLY A 427 6.92 14.65 25.07
C GLY A 427 7.71 14.66 23.76
N ILE A 428 7.29 15.49 22.79
CA ILE A 428 7.97 15.65 21.49
C ILE A 428 9.39 16.21 21.64
N ARG A 429 9.60 17.18 22.53
CA ARG A 429 10.93 17.78 22.74
C ARG A 429 11.89 16.76 23.33
N LEU A 430 11.49 16.05 24.38
CA LEU A 430 12.33 15.04 25.02
C LEU A 430 12.61 13.86 24.10
N SER A 431 11.64 13.44 23.28
CA SER A 431 11.87 12.37 22.32
C SER A 431 12.91 12.72 21.25
N LYS A 432 13.17 14.00 21.00
CA LYS A 432 14.26 14.45 20.11
C LYS A 432 15.60 14.56 20.82
N MET A 433 15.60 14.74 22.14
CA MET A 433 16.81 15.01 22.94
C MET A 433 17.42 13.75 23.54
N LEU A 434 16.61 12.72 23.82
CA LEU A 434 17.06 11.47 24.42
C LEU A 434 17.93 10.65 23.45
N GLN A 435 19.10 10.22 23.93
CA GLN A 435 20.04 9.40 23.17
C GLN A 435 19.74 7.90 23.25
N ALA A 436 18.56 7.51 22.78
CA ALA A 436 18.16 6.12 22.63
C ALA A 436 17.44 5.92 21.30
N SER A 437 17.46 4.70 20.76
CA SER A 437 16.79 4.44 19.49
C SER A 437 15.28 4.33 19.60
N SER A 438 14.77 3.74 20.68
CA SER A 438 13.33 3.54 20.87
C SER A 438 12.86 4.42 22.01
N ILE A 439 11.92 5.31 21.73
CA ILE A 439 11.41 6.25 22.73
C ILE A 439 9.90 6.11 22.83
N TRP A 440 9.43 5.67 23.98
CA TRP A 440 8.01 5.59 24.28
C TRP A 440 7.54 6.87 24.98
N VAL A 441 6.42 7.43 24.53
CA VAL A 441 5.78 8.59 25.17
C VAL A 441 4.42 8.14 25.71
N ASN A 442 4.21 8.29 27.02
CA ASN A 442 3.02 7.83 27.76
C ASN A 442 2.72 6.33 27.63
N ASN A 443 3.74 5.54 27.35
CA ASN A 443 3.74 4.08 27.40
C ASN A 443 5.17 3.59 27.66
N ASP A 444 5.36 2.28 27.81
CA ASP A 444 6.66 1.67 28.04
C ASP A 444 6.70 0.26 27.45
N ASN A 445 7.83 -0.09 26.82
CA ASN A 445 8.13 -1.43 26.32
C ASN A 445 7.07 -2.02 25.36
N MET A 446 6.37 -1.14 24.63
CA MET A 446 5.38 -1.53 23.62
C MET A 446 6.08 -1.67 22.25
N ILE A 447 6.44 -2.90 21.89
CA ILE A 447 7.15 -3.21 20.65
C ILE A 447 6.15 -3.59 19.55
N SER A 448 6.39 -3.08 18.34
CA SER A 448 5.66 -3.44 17.13
C SER A 448 6.63 -3.97 16.08
N HIS A 449 6.29 -5.05 15.39
CA HIS A 449 7.10 -5.60 14.31
C HIS A 449 7.27 -4.63 13.12
N ALA A 450 6.38 -3.64 13.00
CA ALA A 450 6.46 -2.60 11.98
C ALA A 450 7.42 -1.44 12.33
N LEU A 451 7.87 -1.34 13.58
CA LEU A 451 8.78 -0.28 14.03
C LEU A 451 10.19 -0.87 14.22
N PRO A 452 11.24 -0.25 13.67
CA PRO A 452 12.60 -0.75 13.81
C PRO A 452 13.05 -0.66 15.27
N LEU A 453 13.66 -1.73 15.76
CA LEU A 453 14.23 -1.81 17.10
C LEU A 453 15.73 -2.00 16.98
N GLY A 454 16.50 -1.13 17.63
CA GLY A 454 17.89 -1.47 17.90
C GLY A 454 18.71 -0.47 18.68
N GLY A 455 19.94 -0.79 19.04
CA GLY A 455 20.73 0.05 19.96
C GLY A 455 21.47 1.26 19.36
N TYR A 456 21.62 2.34 20.14
CA TYR A 456 22.70 3.34 20.00
C TYR A 456 23.87 3.02 20.94
N GLY A 457 25.04 3.64 20.71
CA GLY A 457 26.20 3.51 21.59
C GLY A 457 26.65 2.05 21.73
N GLN A 458 26.81 1.57 22.98
CA GLN A 458 27.20 0.18 23.24
C GLN A 458 26.01 -0.80 23.33
N SER A 459 24.79 -0.33 23.04
CA SER A 459 23.62 -1.20 22.91
C SER A 459 23.51 -1.88 21.56
N GLY A 460 24.36 -1.56 20.57
CA GLY A 460 24.36 -2.30 19.32
C GLY A 460 24.65 -1.50 18.07
N ASN A 461 24.50 -2.17 16.93
CA ASN A 461 24.58 -1.59 15.60
C ASN A 461 23.64 -2.30 14.62
N GLY A 462 22.77 -1.53 13.96
CA GLY A 462 21.72 -2.05 13.08
C GLY A 462 20.35 -2.06 13.75
N LYS A 463 19.39 -2.72 13.07
CA LYS A 463 18.01 -2.85 13.51
C LYS A 463 17.51 -4.28 13.27
N ASP A 464 16.74 -4.81 14.20
CA ASP A 464 15.73 -5.83 13.94
C ASP A 464 14.38 -5.11 13.70
N LEU A 465 13.37 -5.84 13.21
CA LEU A 465 12.02 -5.29 12.94
C LEU A 465 12.00 -4.18 11.87
N GLY A 466 10.81 -3.69 11.50
CA GLY A 466 10.65 -2.65 10.48
C GLY A 466 11.16 -3.08 9.09
N PHE A 467 11.27 -2.11 8.17
CA PHE A 467 11.93 -2.33 6.89
C PHE A 467 13.46 -2.34 7.04
N GLU A 468 13.98 -1.58 8.00
CA GLU A 468 15.39 -1.46 8.36
C GLU A 468 16.00 -2.82 8.72
N GLY A 469 15.21 -3.72 9.32
CA GLY A 469 15.59 -5.12 9.52
C GLY A 469 15.97 -5.81 8.20
N ILE A 470 15.19 -5.64 7.14
CA ILE A 470 15.50 -6.19 5.80
C ILE A 470 16.77 -5.56 5.22
N GLU A 471 16.99 -4.27 5.44
CA GLU A 471 18.21 -3.60 4.95
C GLU A 471 19.47 -4.26 5.51
N GLY A 472 19.42 -4.71 6.77
CA GLY A 472 20.49 -5.47 7.41
C GLY A 472 20.82 -6.80 6.70
N TYR A 473 19.88 -7.37 5.94
CA TYR A 473 19.99 -8.64 5.21
C TYR A 473 20.13 -8.48 3.70
N THR A 474 20.32 -7.25 3.22
CA THR A 474 20.59 -6.96 1.81
C THR A 474 21.92 -6.24 1.62
N GLN A 475 22.43 -6.23 0.41
CA GLN A 475 23.48 -5.32 -0.04
C GLN A 475 22.99 -4.54 -1.23
N LEU A 476 23.34 -3.25 -1.24
CA LEU A 476 22.98 -2.35 -2.32
C LEU A 476 24.05 -2.46 -3.41
N LYS A 477 23.64 -2.93 -4.58
CA LYS A 477 24.47 -2.93 -5.78
C LYS A 477 24.10 -1.71 -6.60
N THR A 478 25.04 -0.77 -6.75
CA THR A 478 24.90 0.32 -7.72
C THR A 478 25.34 -0.19 -9.07
N VAL A 479 24.44 -0.12 -10.05
CA VAL A 479 24.73 -0.37 -11.45
C VAL A 479 24.69 0.98 -12.15
N ARG A 480 25.88 1.48 -12.50
CA ARG A 480 26.04 2.66 -13.32
C ARG A 480 26.29 2.22 -14.75
N PHE A 481 25.42 2.64 -15.63
CA PHE A 481 25.62 2.52 -17.06
C PHE A 481 26.08 3.87 -17.58
N ILE A 482 27.24 3.90 -18.25
CA ILE A 482 27.72 5.07 -18.99
C ILE A 482 27.58 4.72 -20.46
N TYR A 483 26.69 5.43 -21.15
CA TYR A 483 26.39 5.08 -22.54
C TYR A 483 27.28 5.81 -23.55
N GLU A 484 28.12 6.76 -23.11
CA GLU A 484 29.13 7.46 -23.93
C GLU A 484 30.26 6.53 -24.44
N ASN A 485 30.69 5.55 -23.62
CA ASN A 485 31.80 4.64 -23.96
C ASN A 485 31.38 3.40 -24.78
N LEU A 486 30.08 3.12 -24.85
CA LEU A 486 29.56 2.08 -25.74
C LEU A 486 29.57 2.52 -27.21
N ALA A 487 29.75 3.82 -27.47
CA ALA A 487 29.88 4.39 -28.81
C ALA A 487 31.29 4.28 -29.42
N LYS A 488 32.34 3.96 -28.64
CA LYS A 488 33.75 3.96 -29.12
C LYS A 488 34.36 2.58 -29.41
N THR A 489 33.78 1.49 -28.92
CA THR A 489 34.38 0.13 -29.08
C THR A 489 33.83 -0.67 -30.27
N THR A 490 33.14 -0.03 -31.22
CA THR A 490 32.64 -0.68 -32.46
C THR A 490 33.05 0.05 -33.74
N GLN A 491 34.18 0.77 -33.71
CA GLN A 491 34.85 1.26 -34.92
C GLN A 491 36.28 0.68 -35.02
N THR A 492 36.44 -0.64 -35.15
CA THR A 492 37.54 -1.30 -35.90
C THR A 492 37.51 -2.80 -35.68
N GLN A 493 36.69 -3.52 -36.45
CA GLN A 493 37.08 -4.75 -37.13
C GLN A 493 35.90 -5.24 -37.97
N ALA A 494 36.02 -5.03 -39.27
CA ALA A 494 35.21 -5.68 -40.27
C ALA A 494 35.45 -7.20 -40.19
N GLY A 495 34.38 -7.96 -39.98
CA GLY A 495 34.43 -9.42 -39.98
C GLY A 495 33.16 -10.07 -39.46
N ILE A 496 32.12 -10.14 -40.31
CA ILE A 496 31.09 -11.21 -40.38
C ILE A 496 30.40 -11.53 -39.02
N MET A 497 29.20 -11.04 -38.71
CA MET A 497 27.92 -11.52 -39.23
C MET A 497 26.82 -10.48 -38.99
N SER A 498 26.04 -10.24 -40.04
CA SER A 498 24.83 -9.44 -40.09
C SER A 498 23.71 -9.97 -39.18
N HIS A 499 23.16 -9.11 -38.31
CA HIS A 499 21.74 -9.12 -37.96
C HIS A 499 21.17 -7.70 -38.02
N PRO A 500 19.93 -7.53 -38.51
CA PRO A 500 19.50 -6.35 -39.24
C PRO A 500 19.10 -5.20 -38.32
N ARG A 501 19.41 -3.96 -38.73
CA ARG A 501 18.57 -2.81 -38.39
C ARG A 501 17.18 -3.15 -38.92
N GLN A 502 16.23 -3.45 -38.03
CA GLN A 502 14.83 -3.47 -38.44
C GLN A 502 14.50 -2.07 -38.93
N GLU A 503 14.08 -1.98 -40.19
CA GLU A 503 13.55 -0.76 -40.77
C GLU A 503 12.48 -0.20 -39.83
N ARG A 504 12.57 1.11 -39.59
CA ARG A 504 11.56 1.90 -38.90
C ARG A 504 10.31 1.91 -39.78
N THR A 505 9.39 0.98 -39.55
CA THR A 505 8.06 1.00 -40.16
C THR A 505 7.24 2.10 -39.49
N ASP A 506 6.57 2.92 -40.31
CA ASP A 506 5.56 3.87 -39.86
C ASP A 506 4.46 3.09 -39.11
N PRO A 507 4.16 3.39 -37.83
CA PRO A 507 3.12 2.68 -37.09
C PRO A 507 1.72 2.83 -37.73
N LEU A 508 1.53 3.79 -38.64
CA LEU A 508 0.28 3.98 -39.37
C LEU A 508 0.16 3.17 -40.66
N GLY A 509 1.22 2.48 -41.08
CA GLY A 509 1.27 1.80 -42.39
C GLY A 509 0.12 0.82 -42.62
N GLU A 510 -0.24 0.04 -41.59
CA GLU A 510 -1.37 -0.90 -41.68
C GLU A 510 -2.71 -0.16 -41.86
N ILE A 511 -2.96 0.88 -41.07
CA ILE A 511 -4.21 1.67 -41.13
C ILE A 511 -4.37 2.36 -42.49
N GLN A 512 -3.28 2.92 -43.04
CA GLN A 512 -3.31 3.62 -44.32
C GLN A 512 -3.74 2.69 -45.47
N THR A 513 -3.35 1.42 -45.41
CA THR A 513 -3.64 0.40 -46.44
C THR A 513 -5.01 -0.27 -46.30
N LEU A 514 -5.77 0.01 -45.24
CA LEU A 514 -7.12 -0.51 -45.08
C LEU A 514 -8.03 -0.05 -46.23
N SER A 515 -8.79 -1.01 -46.75
CA SER A 515 -9.95 -0.75 -47.62
C SER A 515 -11.05 -0.06 -46.81
N PRO A 516 -12.03 0.59 -47.48
CA PRO A 516 -13.22 1.10 -46.79
C PRO A 516 -13.89 0.01 -45.94
N ILE A 517 -14.30 0.36 -44.72
CA ILE A 517 -14.87 -0.53 -43.70
C ILE A 517 -16.34 -0.16 -43.52
N GLU A 518 -17.26 -1.07 -43.82
CA GLU A 518 -18.70 -0.80 -43.63
C GLU A 518 -19.04 -0.82 -42.12
N CYS A 519 -19.81 0.18 -41.67
CA CYS A 519 -20.36 0.17 -40.32
C CYS A 519 -21.24 -1.08 -40.06
N GLY A 520 -21.18 -1.63 -38.86
CA GLY A 520 -21.87 -2.86 -38.47
C GLY A 520 -20.92 -4.06 -38.40
N GLU A 521 -21.28 -5.17 -39.03
CA GLU A 521 -20.54 -6.43 -38.95
C GLU A 521 -19.08 -6.31 -39.42
N ASP A 522 -18.82 -5.50 -40.43
CA ASP A 522 -17.47 -5.34 -40.97
C ASP A 522 -16.58 -4.55 -40.01
N ALA A 523 -17.07 -3.41 -39.52
CA ALA A 523 -16.41 -2.66 -38.44
C ALA A 523 -16.21 -3.51 -37.17
N ALA A 524 -17.16 -4.37 -36.80
CA ALA A 524 -17.06 -5.23 -35.62
C ALA A 524 -15.85 -6.16 -35.67
N LYS A 525 -15.47 -6.62 -36.87
CA LYS A 525 -14.28 -7.46 -37.04
C LYS A 525 -13.05 -6.76 -36.54
N HIS A 526 -12.93 -5.43 -36.56
CA HIS A 526 -11.75 -4.71 -36.10
C HIS A 526 -11.63 -4.62 -34.58
N PHE A 527 -12.70 -4.88 -33.82
CA PHE A 527 -12.68 -4.82 -32.37
C PHE A 527 -12.29 -6.16 -31.73
N LEU A 528 -11.96 -6.13 -30.43
CA LEU A 528 -11.48 -7.28 -29.65
C LEU A 528 -12.58 -7.91 -28.79
N HIS A 529 -13.84 -7.82 -29.21
CA HIS A 529 -14.96 -8.41 -28.47
C HIS A 529 -14.93 -9.94 -28.56
N ASP A 530 -15.28 -10.59 -27.46
CA ASP A 530 -15.63 -12.02 -27.49
C ASP A 530 -16.88 -12.24 -28.34
N SER A 531 -16.98 -13.38 -29.00
CA SER A 531 -18.03 -13.64 -30.00
C SER A 531 -19.46 -13.62 -29.47
N ASP A 532 -19.65 -13.77 -28.16
CA ASP A 532 -20.92 -13.78 -27.45
C ASP A 532 -21.18 -12.51 -26.64
N TYR A 533 -20.26 -11.53 -26.69
CA TYR A 533 -20.33 -10.30 -25.92
C TYR A 533 -20.94 -9.15 -26.73
N ILE A 534 -22.05 -8.58 -26.22
CA ILE A 534 -22.73 -7.42 -26.82
C ILE A 534 -22.67 -6.24 -25.85
N ASN A 535 -21.93 -5.19 -26.21
CA ASN A 535 -21.84 -3.99 -25.39
C ASN A 535 -22.85 -2.92 -25.85
N LEU A 536 -24.00 -2.86 -25.19
CA LEU A 536 -25.01 -1.82 -25.42
C LEU A 536 -24.83 -0.61 -24.50
N ASN A 537 -23.81 -0.64 -23.65
CA ASN A 537 -23.48 0.42 -22.70
C ASN A 537 -22.06 0.94 -22.96
N HIS A 538 -21.95 1.83 -23.93
CA HIS A 538 -20.72 2.52 -24.25
C HIS A 538 -20.45 3.70 -23.27
N GLY A 539 -20.52 3.41 -21.97
CA GLY A 539 -20.21 4.32 -20.85
C GLY A 539 -18.70 4.47 -20.62
N SER A 540 -18.25 4.40 -19.36
CA SER A 540 -16.84 4.57 -18.94
C SER A 540 -15.85 3.50 -19.44
N TYR A 541 -16.28 2.60 -20.34
CA TYR A 541 -15.55 1.39 -20.74
C TYR A 541 -15.34 1.29 -22.25
N GLY A 542 -15.19 2.41 -22.95
CA GLY A 542 -14.90 2.45 -24.39
C GLY A 542 -13.75 1.53 -24.80
N THR A 543 -13.83 1.03 -26.03
CA THR A 543 -12.88 0.09 -26.64
C THR A 543 -12.34 0.64 -27.96
N TYR A 544 -11.35 -0.02 -28.55
CA TYR A 544 -10.63 0.46 -29.72
C TYR A 544 -10.32 -0.67 -30.73
N PRO A 545 -10.26 -0.35 -32.03
CA PRO A 545 -9.79 -1.25 -33.09
C PRO A 545 -8.41 -1.86 -32.86
N ARG A 546 -8.18 -3.06 -33.41
CA ARG A 546 -6.89 -3.78 -33.33
C ARG A 546 -5.75 -2.99 -33.95
N GLU A 547 -6.01 -2.23 -34.99
CA GLU A 547 -4.96 -1.43 -35.64
C GLU A 547 -4.48 -0.31 -34.71
N ILE A 548 -5.39 0.27 -33.92
CA ILE A 548 -5.03 1.26 -32.90
C ILE A 548 -4.31 0.59 -31.72
N ARG A 549 -4.68 -0.65 -31.35
CA ARG A 549 -3.92 -1.45 -30.36
C ARG A 549 -2.47 -1.63 -30.80
N ASP A 550 -2.23 -1.88 -32.08
CA ASP A 550 -0.88 -2.16 -32.59
C ASP A 550 -0.03 -0.88 -32.58
N VAL A 551 -0.64 0.28 -32.85
CA VAL A 551 0.00 1.60 -32.63
C VAL A 551 0.29 1.85 -31.14
N LEU A 552 -0.65 1.52 -30.24
CA LEU A 552 -0.43 1.64 -28.79
C LEU A 552 0.76 0.78 -28.35
N ARG A 553 0.78 -0.49 -28.74
CA ARG A 553 1.87 -1.42 -28.41
C ARG A 553 3.20 -0.94 -28.96
N TYR A 554 3.22 -0.40 -30.17
CA TYR A 554 4.42 0.21 -30.74
C TYR A 554 4.98 1.33 -29.84
N TYR A 555 4.13 2.23 -29.34
CA TYR A 555 4.59 3.30 -28.45
C TYR A 555 4.93 2.80 -27.04
N GLN A 556 4.22 1.80 -26.51
CA GLN A 556 4.57 1.15 -25.24
C GLN A 556 5.92 0.44 -25.33
N ASP A 557 6.15 -0.35 -26.38
CA ASP A 557 7.43 -1.03 -26.61
C ASP A 557 8.56 -0.01 -26.78
N ARG A 558 8.30 1.14 -27.42
CA ARG A 558 9.30 2.22 -27.52
C ARG A 558 9.55 2.92 -26.19
N ALA A 559 8.50 3.17 -25.42
CA ALA A 559 8.61 3.73 -24.07
C ALA A 559 9.42 2.80 -23.17
N GLU A 560 9.20 1.48 -23.22
CA GLU A 560 9.93 0.52 -22.39
C GLU A 560 11.33 0.19 -22.93
N ALA A 561 11.52 0.18 -24.25
CA ALA A 561 12.81 -0.13 -24.85
C ALA A 561 13.86 0.94 -24.54
N ARG A 562 13.44 2.22 -24.48
CA ARG A 562 14.33 3.37 -24.20
C ARG A 562 13.57 4.47 -23.42
N PRO A 563 13.23 4.27 -22.13
CA PRO A 563 12.32 5.14 -21.39
C PRO A 563 12.76 6.59 -21.28
N ASP A 564 14.03 6.87 -20.96
CA ASP A 564 14.48 8.27 -20.88
C ASP A 564 14.54 8.97 -22.25
N ASP A 565 15.03 8.29 -23.29
CA ASP A 565 15.07 8.80 -24.67
C ASP A 565 13.64 9.07 -25.19
N PHE A 566 12.73 8.12 -24.97
CA PHE A 566 11.35 8.24 -25.37
C PHE A 566 10.63 9.33 -24.57
N VAL A 567 10.56 9.25 -23.25
CA VAL A 567 9.76 10.16 -22.42
C VAL A 567 10.29 11.59 -22.45
N ARG A 568 11.60 11.79 -22.26
CA ARG A 568 12.18 13.14 -22.09
C ARG A 568 12.35 13.88 -23.41
N TYR A 569 12.72 13.18 -24.48
CA TYR A 569 13.18 13.83 -25.72
C TYR A 569 12.28 13.57 -26.93
N GLN A 570 11.52 12.47 -26.97
CA GLN A 570 10.66 12.16 -28.13
C GLN A 570 9.19 12.48 -27.82
N TYR A 571 8.66 11.92 -26.74
CA TYR A 571 7.29 12.05 -26.28
C TYR A 571 6.95 13.52 -26.00
N ARG A 572 7.64 14.15 -25.04
CA ARG A 572 7.32 15.51 -24.59
C ARG A 572 7.52 16.55 -25.70
N VAL A 573 8.65 16.47 -26.40
CA VAL A 573 9.11 17.54 -27.30
C VAL A 573 8.41 17.47 -28.66
N HIS A 574 8.10 16.26 -29.14
CA HIS A 574 7.64 16.05 -30.52
C HIS A 574 6.30 15.32 -30.57
N LEU A 575 6.22 14.09 -30.06
CA LEU A 575 5.07 13.21 -30.32
C LEU A 575 3.77 13.69 -29.67
N LEU A 576 3.83 14.19 -28.43
CA LEU A 576 2.65 14.71 -27.73
C LEU A 576 2.14 15.99 -28.40
N ARG A 577 3.05 16.85 -28.83
CA ARG A 577 2.73 18.07 -29.58
C ARG A 577 2.05 17.73 -30.91
N GLU A 578 2.64 16.82 -31.70
CA GLU A 578 2.07 16.38 -32.98
C GLU A 578 0.67 15.78 -32.77
N SER A 579 0.51 14.91 -31.77
CA SER A 579 -0.80 14.33 -31.45
C SER A 579 -1.84 15.40 -31.10
N ARG A 580 -1.45 16.42 -30.32
CA ARG A 580 -2.34 17.53 -29.95
C ARG A 580 -2.69 18.42 -31.13
N GLU A 581 -1.74 18.71 -32.02
CA GLU A 581 -1.99 19.49 -33.24
C GLU A 581 -3.02 18.79 -34.14
N VAL A 582 -2.91 17.47 -34.30
CA VAL A 582 -3.89 16.67 -35.06
C VAL A 582 -5.28 16.69 -34.42
N LEU A 583 -5.37 16.58 -33.09
CA LEU A 583 -6.66 16.70 -32.40
C LEU A 583 -7.27 18.09 -32.56
N ALA A 584 -6.44 19.13 -32.43
CA ALA A 584 -6.88 20.52 -32.53
C ALA A 584 -7.39 20.87 -33.93
N GLU A 585 -6.74 20.33 -34.98
CA GLU A 585 -7.21 20.42 -36.37
C GLU A 585 -8.59 19.77 -36.53
N TYR A 586 -8.79 18.56 -35.99
CA TYR A 586 -10.10 17.89 -36.02
C TYR A 586 -11.20 18.70 -35.30
N LEU A 587 -10.83 19.34 -34.18
CA LEU A 587 -11.75 20.13 -33.36
C LEU A 587 -11.97 21.56 -33.87
N ASP A 588 -11.26 21.98 -34.92
CA ASP A 588 -11.25 23.35 -35.46
C ASP A 588 -10.93 24.41 -34.39
N ILE A 589 -9.82 24.21 -33.66
CA ILE A 589 -9.33 25.10 -32.60
C ILE A 589 -7.81 25.29 -32.68
N PRO A 590 -7.26 26.40 -32.13
CA PRO A 590 -5.82 26.52 -31.93
C PRO A 590 -5.31 25.43 -30.98
N ALA A 591 -4.18 24.81 -31.31
CA ALA A 591 -3.64 23.69 -30.54
C ALA A 591 -3.41 24.08 -29.08
N GLU A 592 -2.92 25.29 -28.81
CA GLU A 592 -2.67 25.84 -27.46
C GLU A 592 -3.92 25.96 -26.59
N CYS A 593 -5.12 25.83 -27.17
CA CYS A 593 -6.37 25.84 -26.41
C CYS A 593 -6.77 24.45 -25.89
N CYS A 594 -6.04 23.38 -26.18
CA CYS A 594 -6.38 22.04 -25.70
C CYS A 594 -5.18 21.32 -25.08
N VAL A 595 -5.44 20.45 -24.11
CA VAL A 595 -4.45 19.57 -23.46
C VAL A 595 -5.05 18.20 -23.20
N TYR A 596 -4.21 17.18 -23.07
CA TYR A 596 -4.66 15.83 -22.73
C TYR A 596 -4.81 15.64 -21.22
N ILE A 597 -5.84 14.90 -20.84
CA ILE A 597 -6.17 14.48 -19.48
C ILE A 597 -6.62 13.01 -19.51
N PRO A 598 -6.54 12.27 -18.39
CA PRO A 598 -6.87 10.85 -18.40
C PRO A 598 -8.38 10.59 -18.56
N ASN A 599 -9.23 11.46 -18.02
CA ASN A 599 -10.68 11.39 -18.17
C ASN A 599 -11.36 12.74 -17.88
N VAL A 600 -12.62 12.89 -18.27
CA VAL A 600 -13.42 14.11 -18.04
C VAL A 600 -13.54 14.49 -16.56
N SER A 601 -13.70 13.53 -15.65
CA SER A 601 -13.85 13.83 -14.20
C SER A 601 -12.63 14.56 -13.65
N THR A 602 -11.44 14.11 -14.05
CA THR A 602 -10.19 14.82 -13.79
C THR A 602 -10.20 16.26 -14.30
N GLY A 603 -10.73 16.51 -15.50
CA GLY A 603 -10.79 17.85 -16.08
C GLY A 603 -11.73 18.79 -15.33
N ILE A 604 -12.94 18.34 -15.03
CA ILE A 604 -13.93 19.12 -14.25
C ILE A 604 -13.39 19.43 -12.87
N ASP A 605 -12.83 18.43 -12.20
CA ASP A 605 -12.26 18.58 -10.87
C ASP A 605 -11.10 19.59 -10.87
N THR A 606 -10.23 19.52 -11.88
CA THR A 606 -9.14 20.50 -12.07
C THR A 606 -9.70 21.91 -12.21
N ILE A 607 -10.70 22.13 -13.07
CA ILE A 607 -11.24 23.48 -13.30
C ILE A 607 -11.87 24.04 -12.01
N LEU A 608 -12.75 23.26 -11.38
CA LEU A 608 -13.50 23.73 -10.22
C LEU A 608 -12.60 24.04 -9.02
N HIS A 609 -11.53 23.27 -8.80
CA HIS A 609 -10.58 23.52 -7.71
C HIS A 609 -9.67 24.74 -7.94
N ASN A 610 -9.54 25.20 -9.18
CA ASN A 610 -8.64 26.30 -9.52
C ASN A 610 -9.28 27.69 -9.39
N PHE A 611 -10.60 27.76 -9.25
CA PHE A 611 -11.29 29.01 -9.01
C PHE A 611 -11.02 29.56 -7.61
N ASP A 612 -10.72 30.85 -7.53
CA ASP A 612 -10.63 31.60 -6.28
C ASP A 612 -12.03 32.04 -5.85
N TYR A 613 -12.73 31.19 -5.11
CA TYR A 613 -14.11 31.44 -4.67
C TYR A 613 -14.19 32.52 -3.58
N LYS A 614 -15.08 33.49 -3.81
CA LYS A 614 -15.40 34.57 -2.87
C LYS A 614 -16.75 34.33 -2.20
N PRO A 615 -17.00 34.89 -1.00
CA PRO A 615 -18.31 34.81 -0.37
C PRO A 615 -19.43 35.26 -1.31
N GLY A 616 -20.44 34.40 -1.47
CA GLY A 616 -21.58 34.62 -2.37
C GLY A 616 -21.40 34.07 -3.78
N ASP A 617 -20.23 33.52 -4.15
CA ASP A 617 -20.06 32.80 -5.41
C ASP A 617 -20.89 31.51 -5.42
N VAL A 618 -21.54 31.18 -6.54
CA VAL A 618 -22.41 30.01 -6.67
C VAL A 618 -22.00 29.15 -7.88
N ILE A 619 -21.84 27.85 -7.65
CA ILE A 619 -21.69 26.80 -8.67
C ILE A 619 -23.09 26.29 -9.00
N ILE A 620 -23.49 26.36 -10.27
CA ILE A 620 -24.78 25.85 -10.74
C ILE A 620 -24.59 24.48 -11.39
N GLY A 621 -25.37 23.49 -10.98
CA GLY A 621 -25.41 22.16 -11.58
C GLY A 621 -26.82 21.77 -12.05
N PHE A 622 -26.91 20.88 -13.03
CA PHE A 622 -28.17 20.33 -13.53
C PHE A 622 -28.43 18.93 -12.94
N PRO A 623 -29.67 18.40 -12.96
CA PRO A 623 -29.98 17.05 -12.51
C PRO A 623 -29.19 15.93 -13.21
N THR A 624 -28.73 16.20 -14.44
CA THR A 624 -28.12 15.21 -15.34
C THR A 624 -26.61 15.07 -15.22
N ILE A 625 -25.97 15.99 -14.48
CA ILE A 625 -24.52 15.95 -14.30
C ILE A 625 -24.14 14.64 -13.62
N TYR A 626 -22.99 14.09 -13.98
CA TYR A 626 -22.51 12.86 -13.37
C TYR A 626 -22.26 13.03 -11.86
N ASP A 627 -22.60 12.02 -11.06
CA ASP A 627 -22.58 12.07 -9.59
C ASP A 627 -21.22 12.51 -9.01
N SER A 628 -20.11 12.18 -9.68
CA SER A 628 -18.78 12.61 -9.23
C SER A 628 -18.63 14.13 -9.28
N TYR A 629 -19.24 14.81 -10.25
CA TYR A 629 -19.15 16.27 -10.38
C TYR A 629 -19.99 16.97 -9.33
N GLU A 630 -21.18 16.43 -9.03
CA GLU A 630 -21.99 16.90 -7.91
C GLU A 630 -21.23 16.73 -6.58
N SER A 631 -20.52 15.61 -6.43
CA SER A 631 -19.68 15.36 -5.24
C SER A 631 -18.53 16.37 -5.13
N THR A 632 -17.84 16.69 -6.23
CA THR A 632 -16.83 17.76 -6.26
C THR A 632 -17.43 19.12 -5.88
N ALA A 633 -18.58 19.48 -6.43
CA ALA A 633 -19.22 20.76 -6.13
C ALA A 633 -19.68 20.87 -4.66
N LYS A 634 -20.23 19.79 -4.09
CA LYS A 634 -20.58 19.70 -2.67
C LYS A 634 -19.35 19.82 -1.78
N TYR A 635 -18.26 19.14 -2.12
CA TYR A 635 -16.98 19.25 -1.41
C TYR A 635 -16.46 20.69 -1.41
N LEU A 636 -16.46 21.36 -2.57
CA LEU A 636 -16.04 22.76 -2.65
C LEU A 636 -16.93 23.71 -1.84
N ASN A 637 -18.23 23.42 -1.75
CA ASN A 637 -19.15 24.13 -0.87
C ASN A 637 -18.85 23.90 0.63
N GLU A 638 -18.20 22.79 1.00
CA GLU A 638 -17.75 22.54 2.38
C GLU A 638 -16.41 23.22 2.70
N VAL A 639 -15.48 23.28 1.74
CA VAL A 639 -14.09 23.73 1.99
C VAL A 639 -13.78 25.14 1.48
N THR A 640 -14.70 25.78 0.78
CA THR A 640 -14.57 27.15 0.26
C THR A 640 -15.82 27.98 0.56
N PRO A 641 -15.79 29.32 0.38
CA PRO A 641 -16.98 30.16 0.53
C PRO A 641 -18.03 30.02 -0.59
N ALA A 642 -17.82 29.12 -1.56
CA ALA A 642 -18.75 28.89 -2.67
C ALA A 642 -20.01 28.17 -2.19
N GLU A 643 -21.15 28.47 -2.82
CA GLU A 643 -22.38 27.70 -2.64
C GLU A 643 -22.63 26.79 -3.85
N PHE A 644 -23.23 25.63 -3.62
CA PHE A 644 -23.68 24.77 -4.71
C PHE A 644 -25.20 24.84 -4.87
N LYS A 645 -25.67 25.15 -6.09
CA LYS A 645 -27.09 25.18 -6.45
C LYS A 645 -27.38 24.19 -7.57
N LYS A 646 -28.04 23.10 -7.22
CA LYS A 646 -28.63 22.17 -8.18
C LYS A 646 -29.97 22.74 -8.69
N ILE A 647 -30.14 22.76 -10.01
CA ILE A 647 -31.43 22.98 -10.66
C ILE A 647 -32.24 21.69 -10.53
N GLU A 648 -33.54 21.81 -10.27
CA GLU A 648 -34.42 20.66 -10.06
C GLU A 648 -35.43 20.55 -11.20
N TYR A 649 -35.41 19.43 -11.91
CA TYR A 649 -36.45 18.98 -12.83
C TYR A 649 -36.33 17.47 -13.07
N THR A 650 -37.35 16.88 -13.67
CA THR A 650 -37.36 15.45 -14.03
C THR A 650 -37.86 15.31 -15.45
N TYR A 651 -37.15 14.53 -16.28
CA TYR A 651 -37.59 14.26 -17.65
C TYR A 651 -38.92 13.47 -17.68
N PRO A 652 -39.76 13.67 -18.72
CA PRO A 652 -39.53 14.50 -19.91
C PRO A 652 -39.79 16.00 -19.68
N VAL A 653 -38.90 16.87 -20.18
CA VAL A 653 -39.05 18.33 -20.20
C VAL A 653 -38.52 18.89 -21.51
N SER A 654 -39.06 20.01 -21.99
CA SER A 654 -38.58 20.67 -23.20
C SER A 654 -37.27 21.42 -22.98
N ASP A 655 -36.50 21.61 -24.06
CA ASP A 655 -35.31 22.48 -24.05
C ASP A 655 -35.63 23.90 -23.55
N ASP A 656 -36.79 24.43 -23.94
CA ASP A 656 -37.25 25.74 -23.48
C ASP A 656 -37.44 25.79 -21.96
N PHE A 657 -37.99 24.73 -21.38
CA PHE A 657 -38.16 24.63 -19.94
C PHE A 657 -36.80 24.59 -19.22
N ILE A 658 -35.83 23.82 -19.73
CA ILE A 658 -34.48 23.74 -19.17
C ILE A 658 -33.81 25.12 -19.21
N CYS A 659 -33.83 25.80 -20.37
CA CYS A 659 -33.25 27.12 -20.53
C CYS A 659 -33.92 28.18 -19.64
N GLN A 660 -35.26 28.18 -19.56
CA GLN A 660 -36.01 29.11 -18.71
C GLN A 660 -35.70 28.89 -17.23
N THR A 661 -35.64 27.63 -16.79
CA THR A 661 -35.35 27.28 -15.40
C THR A 661 -33.93 27.72 -15.01
N PHE A 662 -32.96 27.56 -15.90
CA PHE A 662 -31.60 28.09 -15.71
C PHE A 662 -31.62 29.62 -15.56
N GLU A 663 -32.26 30.32 -16.49
CA GLU A 663 -32.35 31.77 -16.46
C GLU A 663 -33.04 32.30 -15.18
N ASP A 664 -34.16 31.69 -14.78
CA ASP A 664 -34.88 32.04 -13.56
C ASP A 664 -34.03 31.80 -12.31
N THR A 665 -33.25 30.72 -12.30
CA THR A 665 -32.31 30.40 -11.21
C THR A 665 -31.24 31.47 -11.11
N VAL A 666 -30.62 31.86 -12.22
CA VAL A 666 -29.61 32.93 -12.27
C VAL A 666 -30.21 34.26 -11.79
N LYS A 667 -31.39 34.65 -12.29
CA LYS A 667 -32.09 35.88 -11.88
C LYS A 667 -32.38 35.89 -10.37
N LYS A 668 -32.84 34.77 -9.80
CA LYS A 668 -33.11 34.64 -8.35
C LYS A 668 -31.84 34.77 -7.53
N LEU A 669 -30.73 34.17 -7.97
CA LEU A 669 -29.44 34.26 -7.29
C LEU A 669 -28.92 35.70 -7.29
N LEU A 670 -28.99 36.39 -8.43
CA LEU A 670 -28.60 37.80 -8.54
C LEU A 670 -29.47 38.71 -7.65
N GLN A 671 -30.79 38.49 -7.62
CA GLN A 671 -31.70 39.21 -6.72
C GLN A 671 -31.39 38.98 -5.23
N ALA A 672 -30.88 37.80 -4.88
CA ALA A 672 -30.44 37.46 -3.53
C ALA A 672 -29.02 37.99 -3.19
N GLY A 673 -28.40 38.78 -4.06
CA GLY A 673 -27.05 39.31 -3.88
C GLY A 673 -25.93 38.27 -4.06
N LYS A 674 -26.24 37.11 -4.62
CA LYS A 674 -25.27 36.05 -4.95
C LYS A 674 -24.64 36.30 -6.32
N LYS A 675 -23.52 35.61 -6.58
CA LYS A 675 -22.73 35.71 -7.81
C LYS A 675 -22.60 34.34 -8.47
N PRO A 676 -23.52 33.99 -9.39
CA PRO A 676 -23.37 32.78 -10.20
C PRO A 676 -22.02 32.82 -10.94
N LYS A 677 -21.13 31.88 -10.62
CA LYS A 677 -19.74 31.90 -11.12
C LYS A 677 -19.54 30.97 -12.29
N VAL A 678 -20.03 29.74 -12.17
CA VAL A 678 -19.88 28.69 -13.18
C VAL A 678 -21.14 27.84 -13.24
N ALA A 679 -21.53 27.43 -14.44
CA ALA A 679 -22.60 26.48 -14.69
C ALA A 679 -22.05 25.22 -15.34
N LEU A 680 -22.28 24.06 -14.71
CA LEU A 680 -21.86 22.75 -15.19
C LEU A 680 -23.04 22.02 -15.84
N PHE A 681 -22.90 21.66 -17.11
CA PHE A 681 -23.93 20.93 -17.86
C PHE A 681 -23.33 20.03 -18.94
N ASP A 682 -24.06 18.99 -19.32
CA ASP A 682 -23.65 18.02 -20.34
C ASP A 682 -23.97 18.50 -21.77
N THR A 683 -23.28 17.95 -22.76
CA THR A 683 -23.73 17.95 -24.17
C THR A 683 -24.81 16.89 -24.38
N ILE A 684 -24.49 15.65 -24.02
CA ILE A 684 -25.41 14.52 -23.89
C ILE A 684 -25.28 14.04 -22.46
N SER A 685 -26.39 14.07 -21.73
CA SER A 685 -26.45 13.60 -20.33
C SER A 685 -25.95 12.17 -20.21
N SER A 686 -25.07 11.89 -19.24
CA SER A 686 -24.59 10.52 -19.05
C SER A 686 -25.72 9.56 -18.67
N LEU A 687 -26.61 9.99 -17.78
CA LEU A 687 -27.89 9.34 -17.51
C LEU A 687 -28.97 10.43 -17.52
N PRO A 688 -30.00 10.34 -18.38
CA PRO A 688 -30.38 9.17 -19.17
C PRO A 688 -29.75 9.03 -20.58
N GLY A 689 -28.95 9.95 -21.13
CA GLY A 689 -28.46 9.82 -22.53
C GLY A 689 -29.16 10.72 -23.53
N LEU A 690 -29.74 11.82 -23.06
CA LEU A 690 -30.45 12.82 -23.85
C LEU A 690 -29.55 14.00 -24.16
N GLN A 691 -29.70 14.56 -25.37
CA GLN A 691 -29.03 15.79 -25.75
C GLN A 691 -29.61 16.96 -24.94
N MET A 692 -28.74 17.72 -24.29
CA MET A 692 -29.10 18.96 -23.60
C MET A 692 -29.07 20.14 -24.58
N PRO A 693 -29.80 21.25 -24.34
CA PRO A 693 -29.71 22.46 -25.16
C PRO A 693 -28.42 23.26 -24.90
N PHE A 694 -27.27 22.60 -25.00
CA PHE A 694 -25.98 23.12 -24.55
C PHE A 694 -25.56 24.39 -25.30
N GLU A 695 -25.89 24.55 -26.59
CA GLU A 695 -25.57 25.78 -27.33
C GLU A 695 -26.34 26.98 -26.79
N ARG A 696 -27.61 26.78 -26.41
CA ARG A 696 -28.45 27.82 -25.81
C ARG A 696 -28.00 28.14 -24.40
N LEU A 697 -27.66 27.12 -23.62
CA LEU A 697 -27.13 27.29 -22.26
C LEU A 697 -25.79 28.03 -22.25
N THR A 698 -24.88 27.75 -23.18
CA THR A 698 -23.62 28.49 -23.34
C THR A 698 -23.86 29.96 -23.66
N LYS A 699 -24.81 30.28 -24.56
CA LYS A 699 -25.19 31.66 -24.85
C LYS A 699 -25.78 32.37 -23.63
N LEU A 700 -26.65 31.69 -22.87
CA LEU A 700 -27.23 32.22 -21.63
C LEU A 700 -26.18 32.46 -20.55
N CYS A 701 -25.24 31.54 -20.37
CA CYS A 701 -24.11 31.70 -19.45
C CYS A 701 -23.36 33.01 -19.76
N ARG A 702 -23.03 33.22 -21.04
CA ARG A 702 -22.36 34.44 -21.51
C ARG A 702 -23.18 35.71 -21.26
N SER A 703 -24.50 35.70 -21.52
CA SER A 703 -25.35 36.87 -21.29
C SER A 703 -25.45 37.28 -19.83
N TYR A 704 -25.26 36.33 -18.90
CA TYR A 704 -25.30 36.57 -17.46
C TYR A 704 -23.91 36.63 -16.80
N ASN A 705 -22.84 36.60 -17.59
CA ASN A 705 -21.45 36.57 -17.09
C ASN A 705 -21.19 35.39 -16.13
N VAL A 706 -21.74 34.22 -16.46
CA VAL A 706 -21.51 32.94 -15.79
C VAL A 706 -20.59 32.10 -16.68
N LEU A 707 -19.56 31.49 -16.11
CA LEU A 707 -18.65 30.62 -16.89
C LEU A 707 -19.36 29.32 -17.30
N SER A 708 -19.29 28.95 -18.58
CA SER A 708 -19.83 27.65 -19.03
C SER A 708 -18.79 26.54 -18.87
N LEU A 709 -19.09 25.51 -18.08
CA LEU A 709 -18.29 24.30 -17.94
C LEU A 709 -19.04 23.11 -18.54
N ILE A 710 -18.58 22.62 -19.69
CA ILE A 710 -19.35 21.63 -20.48
C ILE A 710 -18.72 20.24 -20.39
N ASP A 711 -19.53 19.24 -19.98
CA ASP A 711 -19.20 17.83 -20.16
C ASP A 711 -19.51 17.37 -21.60
N GLY A 712 -18.45 17.21 -22.38
CA GLY A 712 -18.43 16.72 -23.75
C GLY A 712 -18.17 15.22 -23.87
N ALA A 713 -18.21 14.42 -22.79
CA ALA A 713 -17.86 13.00 -22.79
C ALA A 713 -18.55 12.17 -23.88
N HIS A 714 -19.78 12.53 -24.22
CA HIS A 714 -20.62 11.86 -25.20
C HIS A 714 -20.99 12.75 -26.41
N GLY A 715 -20.38 13.93 -26.55
CA GLY A 715 -20.74 14.90 -27.59
C GLY A 715 -19.87 14.80 -28.85
N VAL A 716 -18.58 15.06 -28.71
CA VAL A 716 -17.63 15.15 -29.84
C VAL A 716 -17.66 13.87 -30.67
N GLY A 717 -17.69 13.97 -32.00
CA GLY A 717 -17.72 12.81 -32.91
C GLY A 717 -18.99 11.96 -32.87
N MET A 718 -20.00 12.35 -32.07
CA MET A 718 -21.31 11.71 -31.97
C MET A 718 -22.46 12.66 -32.28
N ILE A 719 -22.28 13.97 -32.12
CA ILE A 719 -23.19 15.04 -32.56
C ILE A 719 -22.43 16.14 -33.30
N PRO A 720 -23.10 16.94 -34.14
CA PRO A 720 -22.46 18.11 -34.74
C PRO A 720 -22.05 19.09 -33.65
N LEU A 721 -20.75 19.30 -33.47
CA LEU A 721 -20.21 20.17 -32.43
C LEU A 721 -19.00 20.93 -32.97
N HIS A 722 -19.18 22.23 -33.18
CA HIS A 722 -18.13 23.14 -33.64
C HIS A 722 -17.69 24.04 -32.49
N LEU A 723 -16.53 23.75 -31.91
CA LEU A 723 -16.07 24.42 -30.68
C LEU A 723 -15.89 25.93 -30.86
N GLN A 724 -15.36 26.37 -32.01
CA GLN A 724 -15.18 27.79 -32.30
C GLN A 724 -16.52 28.55 -32.34
N GLN A 725 -17.57 27.93 -32.88
CA GLN A 725 -18.91 28.53 -32.94
C GLN A 725 -19.62 28.49 -31.57
N LEU A 726 -19.45 27.40 -30.83
CA LEU A 726 -20.00 27.25 -29.49
C LEU A 726 -19.37 28.26 -28.52
N ASP A 727 -18.07 28.47 -28.63
CA ASP A 727 -17.24 29.38 -27.83
C ASP A 727 -17.44 29.21 -26.31
N PRO A 728 -17.29 27.98 -25.77
CA PRO A 728 -17.46 27.73 -24.34
C PRO A 728 -16.27 28.25 -23.52
N ASP A 729 -16.48 28.53 -22.25
CA ASP A 729 -15.38 28.88 -21.32
C ASP A 729 -14.49 27.70 -20.99
N PHE A 730 -15.08 26.51 -20.84
CA PHE A 730 -14.37 25.24 -20.64
C PHE A 730 -15.18 24.10 -21.25
N LEU A 731 -14.50 23.16 -21.89
CA LEU A 731 -15.11 21.90 -22.35
C LEU A 731 -14.13 20.74 -22.15
N VAL A 732 -14.65 19.59 -21.73
CA VAL A 732 -13.87 18.38 -21.50
C VAL A 732 -14.51 17.21 -22.21
N SER A 733 -13.74 16.31 -22.84
CA SER A 733 -14.33 15.16 -23.54
C SER A 733 -13.42 13.94 -23.54
N ASN A 734 -14.03 12.75 -23.44
CA ASN A 734 -13.33 11.47 -23.41
C ASN A 734 -13.12 10.93 -24.84
N CYS A 735 -11.93 11.10 -25.40
CA CYS A 735 -11.57 10.54 -26.70
C CYS A 735 -11.79 9.03 -26.77
N HIS A 736 -11.48 8.29 -25.70
CA HIS A 736 -11.67 6.83 -25.67
C HIS A 736 -13.13 6.38 -25.77
N LYS A 737 -14.09 7.31 -25.64
CA LYS A 737 -15.49 7.05 -25.92
C LYS A 737 -15.76 7.22 -27.43
N TRP A 738 -15.66 8.42 -27.96
CA TRP A 738 -16.14 8.67 -29.33
C TRP A 738 -15.08 8.47 -30.41
N LEU A 739 -13.80 8.63 -30.07
CA LEU A 739 -12.68 8.54 -31.02
C LEU A 739 -12.11 7.11 -31.11
N TYR A 740 -12.49 6.20 -30.20
CA TYR A 740 -11.93 4.85 -30.13
C TYR A 740 -10.42 4.83 -29.84
N THR A 741 -9.91 5.79 -29.07
CA THR A 741 -8.55 5.70 -28.52
C THR A 741 -8.49 4.71 -27.36
N PRO A 742 -7.31 4.18 -27.00
CA PRO A 742 -7.14 3.45 -25.75
C PRO A 742 -7.55 4.28 -24.53
N ARG A 743 -7.96 3.57 -23.46
CA ARG A 743 -8.43 4.19 -22.21
C ARG A 743 -7.32 4.97 -21.52
N SER A 744 -7.76 5.92 -20.69
CA SER A 744 -6.96 7.04 -20.17
C SER A 744 -6.61 8.08 -21.24
N CYS A 745 -7.53 8.37 -22.18
CA CYS A 745 -7.38 9.45 -23.17
C CYS A 745 -8.64 10.34 -23.23
N ALA A 746 -8.49 11.59 -22.84
CA ALA A 746 -9.48 12.66 -22.87
C ALA A 746 -8.77 14.00 -23.13
N PHE A 747 -9.53 15.04 -23.50
CA PHE A 747 -8.98 16.38 -23.68
C PHE A 747 -9.74 17.42 -22.84
N LEU A 748 -9.02 18.48 -22.49
CA LEU A 748 -9.52 19.69 -21.85
C LEU A 748 -9.30 20.88 -22.78
N TYR A 749 -10.38 21.52 -23.19
CA TYR A 749 -10.39 22.76 -23.94
C TYR A 749 -10.53 23.97 -23.00
N VAL A 750 -9.62 24.94 -23.17
CA VAL A 750 -9.60 26.21 -22.45
C VAL A 750 -9.13 27.30 -23.42
N PRO A 751 -10.00 28.26 -23.80
CA PRO A 751 -9.61 29.35 -24.67
C PRO A 751 -8.59 30.25 -23.96
N VAL A 752 -7.67 30.85 -24.71
CA VAL A 752 -6.58 31.71 -24.17
C VAL A 752 -7.07 32.71 -23.13
N ARG A 753 -8.25 33.31 -23.36
CA ARG A 753 -8.89 34.26 -22.43
C ARG A 753 -9.11 33.72 -21.01
N ASN A 754 -9.24 32.41 -20.83
CA ASN A 754 -9.57 31.76 -19.55
C ASN A 754 -8.43 30.91 -18.98
N GLN A 755 -7.34 30.69 -19.72
CA GLN A 755 -6.26 29.82 -19.24
C GLN A 755 -5.65 30.33 -17.92
N HIS A 756 -5.65 31.66 -17.70
CA HIS A 756 -5.16 32.29 -16.46
C HIS A 756 -5.94 31.88 -15.20
N LEU A 757 -7.12 31.28 -15.36
CA LEU A 757 -7.95 30.78 -14.26
C LEU A 757 -7.45 29.42 -13.74
N LEU A 758 -6.51 28.76 -14.42
CA LEU A 758 -5.97 27.46 -14.05
C LEU A 758 -4.57 27.61 -13.44
N LYS A 759 -4.47 27.42 -12.12
CA LYS A 759 -3.24 27.47 -11.29
C LYS A 759 -2.58 26.11 -11.05
N ILE A 760 -3.20 25.05 -11.58
CA ILE A 760 -2.96 23.61 -11.47
C ILE A 760 -3.01 22.98 -10.06
N THR A 761 -3.76 21.87 -9.96
CA THR A 761 -3.94 21.00 -8.77
C THR A 761 -3.66 19.52 -9.04
N PHE A 762 -3.04 19.17 -10.19
CA PHE A 762 -2.42 17.85 -10.42
C PHE A 762 -1.03 17.80 -9.76
N PRO A 763 -0.46 16.63 -9.41
CA PRO A 763 0.94 16.57 -9.02
C PRO A 763 1.80 17.02 -10.21
N THR A 764 2.19 18.29 -10.24
CA THR A 764 2.96 18.87 -11.34
C THR A 764 4.39 18.35 -11.33
N GLY A 765 4.88 17.97 -12.51
CA GLY A 765 6.30 17.85 -12.82
C GLY A 765 6.97 19.21 -13.11
N PHE A 766 7.98 19.19 -13.97
CA PHE A 766 8.97 20.27 -14.21
C PHE A 766 8.42 21.61 -14.79
N GLY A 767 7.12 21.70 -15.11
CA GLY A 767 6.51 22.86 -15.78
C GLY A 767 5.85 23.91 -14.89
N PHE A 768 5.80 23.69 -13.56
CA PHE A 768 5.15 24.59 -12.62
C PHE A 768 5.85 25.95 -12.53
N LEU A 769 5.09 27.04 -12.70
CA LEU A 769 5.56 28.40 -12.49
C LEU A 769 4.83 29.00 -11.29
N GLU A 770 5.58 29.65 -10.38
CA GLU A 770 5.00 30.36 -9.25
C GLU A 770 4.12 31.54 -9.73
N PHE A 771 2.86 31.57 -9.29
CA PHE A 771 1.93 32.65 -9.61
C PHE A 771 2.04 33.84 -8.64
N PRO A 772 2.06 35.09 -9.12
CA PRO A 772 1.96 36.28 -8.29
C PRO A 772 0.67 36.30 -7.45
N LYS A 773 0.76 36.82 -6.22
CA LYS A 773 -0.40 36.96 -5.34
C LYS A 773 -1.40 38.01 -5.83
N ASP A 774 -0.93 39.03 -6.55
CA ASP A 774 -1.73 40.12 -7.11
C ASP A 774 -2.49 39.72 -8.39
N GLU A 775 -3.76 40.13 -8.49
CA GLU A 775 -4.68 39.68 -9.55
C GLU A 775 -4.39 40.32 -10.92
N ASP A 776 -3.90 41.55 -10.96
CA ASP A 776 -3.52 42.21 -12.21
C ASP A 776 -2.14 41.75 -12.68
N ALA A 777 -1.22 41.46 -11.75
CA ALA A 777 0.05 40.81 -12.06
C ALA A 777 -0.12 39.40 -12.64
N ARG A 778 -1.15 38.64 -12.22
CA ARG A 778 -1.47 37.31 -12.79
C ARG A 778 -1.81 37.37 -14.28
N LYS A 779 -2.47 38.44 -14.73
CA LYS A 779 -2.82 38.63 -16.16
C LYS A 779 -1.60 38.89 -17.04
N LEU A 780 -0.45 39.23 -16.44
CA LEU A 780 0.79 39.60 -17.12
C LEU A 780 1.84 38.49 -17.16
N VAL A 781 1.65 37.38 -16.43
CA VAL A 781 2.57 36.22 -16.46
C VAL A 781 2.27 35.35 -17.69
N PRO A 782 3.27 34.99 -18.52
CA PRO A 782 3.08 34.05 -19.61
C PRO A 782 2.53 32.72 -19.07
N ASN A 783 1.35 32.33 -19.52
CA ASN A 783 0.73 31.11 -19.03
C ASN A 783 1.37 29.88 -19.68
N ASN A 784 1.84 28.95 -18.85
CA ASN A 784 2.43 27.68 -19.29
C ASN A 784 1.38 26.56 -19.40
N PHE A 785 0.18 26.90 -19.89
CA PHE A 785 -1.01 26.02 -19.87
C PHE A 785 -0.74 24.65 -20.50
N VAL A 786 -0.07 24.58 -21.65
CA VAL A 786 0.22 23.30 -22.31
C VAL A 786 1.21 22.46 -21.50
N GLU A 787 2.30 23.07 -21.03
CA GLU A 787 3.33 22.35 -20.27
C GLU A 787 2.84 21.88 -18.90
N ASN A 788 1.88 22.58 -18.29
CA ASN A 788 1.25 22.16 -17.02
C ASN A 788 0.57 20.78 -17.13
N PHE A 789 0.22 20.34 -18.34
CA PHE A 789 -0.42 19.04 -18.60
C PHE A 789 0.47 18.08 -19.41
N ALA A 790 1.73 18.46 -19.70
CA ALA A 790 2.62 17.68 -20.57
C ALA A 790 3.39 16.56 -19.85
N ASP A 791 3.43 16.54 -18.51
CA ASP A 791 4.35 15.67 -17.75
C ASP A 791 3.78 15.11 -16.43
N LEU A 792 3.57 13.78 -16.40
CA LEU A 792 3.30 12.97 -15.21
C LEU A 792 4.13 11.67 -15.27
N ASN A 793 5.44 11.76 -15.00
CA ASN A 793 6.48 10.69 -15.11
C ASN A 793 6.17 9.31 -14.49
N THR A 794 5.02 9.10 -13.84
CA THR A 794 4.59 7.84 -13.24
C THR A 794 3.36 7.21 -13.92
N ARG A 795 2.83 7.83 -14.99
CA ARG A 795 1.65 7.35 -15.73
C ARG A 795 2.02 6.95 -17.16
N ASP A 796 1.42 5.88 -17.67
CA ASP A 796 1.49 5.53 -19.10
C ASP A 796 0.58 6.45 -19.92
N ASP A 797 1.19 7.39 -20.64
CA ASP A 797 0.51 8.37 -21.49
C ASP A 797 0.58 8.04 -22.99
N THR A 798 1.07 6.84 -23.34
CA THR A 798 1.06 6.36 -24.73
C THR A 798 -0.33 6.32 -25.38
N PRO A 799 -1.47 6.20 -24.66
CA PRO A 799 -2.80 6.37 -25.25
C PRO A 799 -3.00 7.72 -25.96
N TYR A 800 -2.37 8.81 -25.49
CA TYR A 800 -2.48 10.12 -26.13
C TYR A 800 -1.86 10.14 -27.52
N LEU A 801 -0.85 9.32 -27.79
CA LEU A 801 -0.19 9.23 -29.10
C LEU A 801 -1.03 8.47 -30.14
N CYS A 802 -2.09 7.79 -29.72
CA CYS A 802 -2.94 6.98 -30.60
C CYS A 802 -4.03 7.79 -31.33
N VAL A 803 -4.17 9.09 -31.03
CA VAL A 803 -5.22 9.96 -31.61
C VAL A 803 -5.15 10.05 -33.13
N ARG A 804 -3.95 10.17 -33.69
CA ARG A 804 -3.78 10.19 -35.15
C ARG A 804 -4.23 8.89 -35.80
N ALA A 805 -3.82 7.75 -35.24
CA ALA A 805 -4.23 6.44 -35.72
C ALA A 805 -5.75 6.27 -35.68
N ALA A 806 -6.39 6.76 -34.61
CA ALA A 806 -7.82 6.72 -34.44
C ALA A 806 -8.58 7.53 -35.50
N LEU A 807 -8.12 8.75 -35.78
CA LEU A 807 -8.70 9.60 -36.83
C LEU A 807 -8.51 8.99 -38.22
N GLU A 808 -7.32 8.44 -38.53
CA GLU A 808 -7.08 7.76 -39.80
C GLU A 808 -7.96 6.52 -39.98
N TRP A 809 -8.16 5.73 -38.91
CA TRP A 809 -9.07 4.59 -38.95
C TRP A 809 -10.52 5.03 -39.18
N ARG A 810 -10.98 6.10 -38.50
CA ARG A 810 -12.34 6.63 -38.68
C ARG A 810 -12.62 7.10 -40.11
N LYS A 811 -11.63 7.67 -40.79
CA LYS A 811 -11.76 8.05 -42.22
C LYS A 811 -12.06 6.86 -43.13
N LYS A 812 -11.74 5.63 -42.72
CA LYS A 812 -12.02 4.40 -43.48
C LYS A 812 -13.45 3.92 -43.33
N LEU A 813 -14.20 4.41 -42.34
CA LEU A 813 -15.57 3.96 -42.12
C LEU A 813 -16.51 4.52 -43.18
N VAL A 814 -17.34 3.65 -43.72
CA VAL A 814 -18.35 3.97 -44.72
C VAL A 814 -19.70 3.44 -44.29
N TRP A 815 -20.74 4.13 -44.72
CA TRP A 815 -22.11 3.66 -44.56
C TRP A 815 -22.99 4.26 -45.65
N LYS A 816 -23.60 3.38 -46.45
CA LYS A 816 -24.32 3.78 -47.67
C LYS A 816 -23.40 4.61 -48.59
N ASN A 817 -23.78 5.85 -48.91
CA ASN A 817 -23.03 6.75 -49.79
C ASN A 817 -22.23 7.82 -49.01
N LYS A 818 -21.95 7.58 -47.73
CA LYS A 818 -21.23 8.51 -46.84
C LYS A 818 -19.93 7.85 -46.37
N GLU A 819 -18.96 8.69 -46.03
CA GLU A 819 -17.63 8.27 -45.57
C GLU A 819 -17.23 9.05 -44.30
N GLY A 820 -16.32 8.50 -43.51
CA GLY A 820 -15.76 9.15 -42.32
C GLY A 820 -16.80 9.56 -41.29
N GLU A 821 -16.66 10.78 -40.76
CA GLU A 821 -17.53 11.33 -39.71
C GLU A 821 -19.02 11.36 -40.08
N ASP A 822 -19.33 11.65 -41.35
CA ASP A 822 -20.70 11.68 -41.85
C ASP A 822 -21.32 10.28 -41.88
N ALA A 823 -20.54 9.25 -42.26
CA ALA A 823 -20.96 7.85 -42.18
C ALA A 823 -21.24 7.45 -40.73
N ILE A 824 -20.29 7.74 -39.84
CA ILE A 824 -20.34 7.37 -38.42
C ILE A 824 -21.58 7.97 -37.76
N MET A 825 -21.74 9.30 -37.80
CA MET A 825 -22.88 9.95 -37.15
C MET A 825 -24.21 9.46 -37.73
N SER A 826 -24.30 9.33 -39.05
CA SER A 826 -25.53 8.86 -39.69
C SER A 826 -25.89 7.43 -39.30
N TYR A 827 -24.89 6.55 -39.19
CA TYR A 827 -25.08 5.18 -38.74
C TYR A 827 -25.51 5.10 -37.27
N LEU A 828 -24.85 5.87 -36.40
CA LEU A 828 -25.17 5.92 -34.98
C LEU A 828 -26.60 6.40 -34.73
N TYR A 829 -27.07 7.43 -35.44
CA TYR A 829 -28.45 7.91 -35.32
C TYR A 829 -29.46 6.88 -35.81
N TYR A 830 -29.18 6.27 -36.97
CA TYR A 830 -30.02 5.20 -37.50
C TYR A 830 -30.14 4.05 -36.49
N LEU A 831 -29.02 3.57 -35.96
CA LEU A 831 -29.04 2.48 -34.98
C LEU A 831 -29.74 2.86 -33.68
N ALA A 832 -29.55 4.08 -33.16
CA ALA A 832 -30.23 4.52 -31.94
C ALA A 832 -31.75 4.56 -32.12
N GLU A 833 -32.23 5.01 -33.28
CA GLU A 833 -33.66 4.99 -33.64
C GLU A 833 -34.20 3.55 -33.75
N GLN A 834 -33.48 2.66 -34.44
CA GLN A 834 -33.86 1.25 -34.57
C GLN A 834 -33.88 0.55 -33.21
N ALA A 835 -32.84 0.74 -32.40
CA ALA A 835 -32.72 0.16 -31.06
C ALA A 835 -33.91 0.53 -30.17
N GLY A 836 -34.30 1.81 -30.16
CA GLY A 836 -35.45 2.29 -29.40
C GLY A 836 -36.75 1.61 -29.83
N SER A 837 -36.98 1.55 -31.15
CA SER A 837 -38.16 0.92 -31.74
C SER A 837 -38.24 -0.59 -31.43
N ILE A 838 -37.11 -1.30 -31.55
CA ILE A 838 -37.02 -2.75 -31.30
C ILE A 838 -37.28 -3.08 -29.84
N PHE A 839 -36.63 -2.37 -28.92
CA PHE A 839 -36.80 -2.62 -27.49
C PHE A 839 -38.21 -2.23 -27.02
N ALA A 840 -38.75 -1.09 -27.46
CA ALA A 840 -40.11 -0.68 -27.11
C ALA A 840 -41.15 -1.68 -27.62
N ALA A 841 -41.01 -2.19 -28.85
CA ALA A 841 -41.89 -3.22 -29.39
C ALA A 841 -41.76 -4.56 -28.64
N ALA A 842 -40.53 -4.99 -28.33
CA ALA A 842 -40.28 -6.26 -27.64
C ALA A 842 -40.82 -6.26 -26.20
N LEU A 843 -40.63 -5.14 -25.49
CA LEU A 843 -41.01 -4.96 -24.09
C LEU A 843 -42.46 -4.47 -23.91
N GLY A 844 -43.09 -3.94 -24.96
CA GLY A 844 -44.44 -3.36 -24.90
C GLY A 844 -44.47 -2.03 -24.14
N THR A 845 -43.44 -1.21 -24.30
CA THR A 845 -43.23 0.03 -23.53
C THR A 845 -42.89 1.22 -24.44
N GLU A 846 -42.48 2.34 -23.84
CA GLU A 846 -42.22 3.61 -24.52
C GLU A 846 -40.72 3.94 -24.62
N VAL A 847 -40.39 4.77 -25.61
CA VAL A 847 -39.05 5.34 -25.83
C VAL A 847 -39.01 6.75 -25.28
N LEU A 848 -37.95 7.09 -24.55
CA LEU A 848 -37.59 8.48 -24.26
C LEU A 848 -36.39 8.88 -25.11
N SER A 849 -36.63 9.80 -26.07
CA SER A 849 -35.61 10.41 -26.90
C SER A 849 -35.80 11.93 -26.96
N GLN A 850 -34.68 12.66 -27.04
CA GLN A 850 -34.64 14.11 -27.14
C GLN A 850 -33.38 14.53 -27.89
N GLY A 851 -33.57 15.33 -28.93
CA GLY A 851 -32.50 15.77 -29.83
C GLY A 851 -31.96 14.65 -30.73
N ILE A 852 -30.85 14.95 -31.39
CA ILE A 852 -30.11 14.02 -32.25
C ILE A 852 -28.97 13.45 -31.40
N THR A 853 -28.95 12.14 -31.21
CA THR A 853 -27.98 11.47 -30.33
C THR A 853 -27.73 10.03 -30.77
N SER A 854 -26.57 9.49 -30.38
CA SER A 854 -26.20 8.08 -30.54
C SER A 854 -26.80 7.18 -29.44
N MET A 855 -27.71 7.70 -28.63
CA MET A 855 -28.31 6.99 -27.50
C MET A 855 -29.84 7.07 -27.52
N THR A 856 -30.47 6.07 -26.93
CA THR A 856 -31.93 6.04 -26.75
C THR A 856 -32.27 5.39 -25.43
N ASN A 857 -33.42 5.73 -24.86
CA ASN A 857 -33.89 5.16 -23.60
C ASN A 857 -35.19 4.42 -23.81
N VAL A 858 -35.34 3.24 -23.21
CA VAL A 858 -36.58 2.48 -23.25
C VAL A 858 -37.03 2.14 -21.84
N ARG A 859 -38.31 2.32 -21.56
CA ARG A 859 -38.88 1.99 -20.25
C ARG A 859 -38.93 0.48 -20.06
N LEU A 860 -38.55 -0.02 -18.89
CA LEU A 860 -38.74 -1.43 -18.55
C LEU A 860 -40.18 -1.69 -18.08
N PRO A 861 -40.80 -2.82 -18.45
CA PRO A 861 -42.16 -3.19 -18.05
C PRO A 861 -42.17 -3.78 -16.64
N LEU A 862 -41.64 -3.04 -15.66
CA LEU A 862 -41.55 -3.47 -14.26
C LEU A 862 -42.36 -2.52 -13.36
N GLU A 863 -43.33 -3.07 -12.64
CA GLU A 863 -44.06 -2.38 -11.57
C GLU A 863 -43.17 -2.26 -10.34
N ILE A 864 -42.19 -1.36 -10.43
CA ILE A 864 -41.09 -1.27 -9.47
C ILE A 864 -41.55 -0.92 -8.06
N ASP A 865 -42.61 -0.13 -7.92
CA ASP A 865 -43.21 0.18 -6.61
C ASP A 865 -43.82 -1.06 -5.96
N LEU A 866 -44.48 -1.94 -6.74
CA LEU A 866 -45.01 -3.21 -6.23
C LEU A 866 -43.87 -4.16 -5.85
N ILE A 867 -42.83 -4.25 -6.68
CA ILE A 867 -41.67 -5.10 -6.44
C ILE A 867 -40.95 -4.67 -5.17
N THR A 868 -40.77 -3.37 -4.96
CA THR A 868 -39.96 -2.81 -3.86
C THR A 868 -40.76 -2.47 -2.61
N GLY A 869 -42.10 -2.56 -2.67
CA GLY A 869 -42.99 -2.06 -1.61
C GLY A 869 -42.99 -0.54 -1.46
N GLY A 870 -42.59 0.19 -2.51
CA GLY A 870 -42.44 1.65 -2.51
C GLY A 870 -41.21 2.17 -1.74
N VAL A 871 -40.24 1.30 -1.44
CA VAL A 871 -39.01 1.67 -0.72
C VAL A 871 -37.91 2.05 -1.74
N PRO A 872 -37.50 3.34 -1.83
CA PRO A 872 -36.56 3.79 -2.87
C PRO A 872 -35.19 3.08 -2.85
N ALA A 873 -34.71 2.69 -1.66
CA ALA A 873 -33.43 1.98 -1.50
C ALA A 873 -33.41 0.60 -2.20
N ASN A 874 -34.57 -0.04 -2.32
CA ASN A 874 -34.71 -1.38 -2.91
C ASN A 874 -34.63 -1.34 -4.45
N VAL A 875 -34.93 -0.20 -5.08
CA VAL A 875 -34.83 -0.02 -6.55
C VAL A 875 -33.41 -0.30 -7.03
N GLY A 876 -32.40 0.15 -6.28
CA GLY A 876 -30.99 -0.10 -6.60
C GLY A 876 -30.58 -1.58 -6.53
N GLU A 877 -31.29 -2.42 -5.76
CA GLU A 877 -31.07 -3.87 -5.76
C GLU A 877 -31.65 -4.52 -7.01
N VAL A 878 -32.87 -4.13 -7.41
CA VAL A 878 -33.50 -4.62 -8.65
C VAL A 878 -32.66 -4.26 -9.87
N SER A 879 -32.22 -2.99 -9.98
CA SER A 879 -31.36 -2.54 -11.07
C SER A 879 -30.06 -3.33 -11.17
N ARG A 880 -29.37 -3.55 -10.04
CA ARG A 880 -28.11 -4.33 -10.01
C ARG A 880 -28.33 -5.78 -10.42
N TRP A 881 -29.44 -6.38 -10.01
CA TRP A 881 -29.76 -7.75 -10.40
C TRP A 881 -30.00 -7.86 -11.90
N VAL A 882 -30.83 -7.00 -12.50
CA VAL A 882 -31.10 -7.04 -13.95
C VAL A 882 -29.81 -6.85 -14.76
N MET A 883 -28.97 -5.86 -14.38
CA MET A 883 -27.68 -5.63 -15.05
C MET A 883 -26.74 -6.84 -14.91
N LYS A 884 -26.72 -7.48 -13.74
CA LYS A 884 -25.90 -8.67 -13.48
C LYS A 884 -26.35 -9.86 -14.32
N GLU A 885 -27.65 -10.16 -14.38
CA GLU A 885 -28.18 -11.27 -15.18
C GLU A 885 -27.95 -11.07 -16.67
N MET A 886 -28.14 -9.85 -17.19
CA MET A 886 -27.84 -9.53 -18.58
C MET A 886 -26.38 -9.80 -18.94
N MET A 887 -25.45 -9.47 -18.03
CA MET A 887 -24.03 -9.70 -18.23
C MET A 887 -23.65 -11.18 -18.06
N GLU A 888 -24.01 -11.82 -16.96
CA GLU A 888 -23.56 -13.18 -16.62
C GLU A 888 -24.23 -14.27 -17.45
N GLN A 889 -25.52 -14.14 -17.77
CA GLN A 889 -26.26 -15.17 -18.51
C GLN A 889 -26.21 -14.97 -20.02
N HIS A 890 -25.99 -13.73 -20.47
CA HIS A 890 -26.15 -13.38 -21.87
C HIS A 890 -25.01 -12.51 -22.44
N GLY A 891 -23.94 -12.27 -21.69
CA GLY A 891 -22.79 -11.51 -22.17
C GLY A 891 -23.16 -10.10 -22.65
N THR A 892 -24.25 -9.51 -22.15
CA THR A 892 -24.76 -8.23 -22.66
C THR A 892 -24.64 -7.15 -21.60
N ALA A 893 -23.77 -6.17 -21.84
CA ALA A 893 -23.59 -5.05 -20.93
C ALA A 893 -24.65 -3.97 -21.19
N ILE A 894 -25.45 -3.64 -20.17
CA ILE A 894 -26.49 -2.61 -20.18
C ILE A 894 -26.36 -1.68 -18.98
N ASN A 895 -27.00 -0.51 -19.03
CA ASN A 895 -27.13 0.37 -17.86
C ASN A 895 -28.60 0.75 -17.62
N LEU A 896 -28.98 0.81 -16.35
CA LEU A 896 -30.32 1.17 -15.92
C LEU A 896 -30.33 2.47 -15.14
N THR A 897 -31.38 3.25 -15.30
CA THR A 897 -31.63 4.47 -14.53
C THR A 897 -33.06 4.46 -14.03
N PHE A 898 -33.25 4.91 -12.79
CA PHE A 898 -34.57 5.09 -12.22
C PHE A 898 -34.97 6.57 -12.29
N TYR A 899 -36.04 6.88 -13.01
CA TYR A 899 -36.63 8.21 -12.99
C TYR A 899 -38.12 8.15 -13.31
N ASN A 900 -38.88 9.08 -12.73
CA ASN A 900 -40.34 9.16 -12.86
C ASN A 900 -41.07 7.85 -12.51
N GLY A 901 -40.65 7.20 -11.41
CA GLY A 901 -41.30 5.98 -10.91
C GLY A 901 -41.05 4.72 -11.75
N ALA A 902 -40.16 4.76 -12.73
CA ALA A 902 -39.87 3.61 -13.60
C ALA A 902 -38.36 3.40 -13.81
N LEU A 903 -37.99 2.14 -14.09
CA LEU A 903 -36.66 1.80 -14.58
C LEU A 903 -36.60 1.96 -16.09
N TRP A 904 -35.52 2.56 -16.56
CA TRP A 904 -35.24 2.79 -17.96
C TRP A 904 -33.88 2.21 -18.30
N ILE A 905 -33.80 1.55 -19.46
CA ILE A 905 -32.53 1.14 -20.04
C ILE A 905 -32.02 2.21 -20.99
N ARG A 906 -30.74 2.58 -20.83
CA ARG A 906 -30.03 3.40 -21.80
C ARG A 906 -29.28 2.50 -22.78
N LEU A 907 -29.57 2.65 -24.06
CA LEU A 907 -28.93 1.95 -25.17
C LEU A 907 -28.00 2.92 -25.90
N SER A 908 -26.77 2.50 -26.16
CA SER A 908 -25.78 3.28 -26.93
C SER A 908 -25.48 2.60 -28.26
N ALA A 909 -25.79 3.27 -29.36
CA ALA A 909 -25.35 2.86 -30.69
C ALA A 909 -23.84 2.99 -30.82
N GLN A 910 -23.22 2.08 -31.57
CA GLN A 910 -21.78 2.05 -31.87
C GLN A 910 -21.54 1.55 -33.29
N VAL A 911 -20.42 1.95 -33.90
CA VAL A 911 -20.09 1.60 -35.29
C VAL A 911 -19.91 0.10 -35.53
N TYR A 912 -19.68 -0.68 -34.48
CA TYR A 912 -19.53 -2.14 -34.52
C TYR A 912 -20.81 -2.91 -34.16
N LEU A 913 -21.89 -2.23 -33.78
CA LEU A 913 -23.17 -2.89 -33.50
C LEU A 913 -24.02 -2.95 -34.75
N THR A 914 -24.96 -3.88 -34.77
CA THR A 914 -25.94 -4.08 -35.85
C THR A 914 -27.36 -4.03 -35.29
N VAL A 915 -28.36 -3.96 -36.19
CA VAL A 915 -29.77 -4.09 -35.80
C VAL A 915 -30.03 -5.44 -35.11
N GLN A 916 -29.42 -6.52 -35.58
CA GLN A 916 -29.57 -7.86 -35.03
C GLN A 916 -29.09 -7.96 -33.58
N ASP A 917 -28.03 -7.25 -33.21
CA ASP A 917 -27.55 -7.21 -31.82
C ASP A 917 -28.62 -6.65 -30.87
N PHE A 918 -29.36 -5.63 -31.31
CA PHE A 918 -30.47 -5.06 -30.54
C PHE A 918 -31.67 -6.00 -30.48
N GLU A 919 -32.00 -6.72 -31.56
CA GLU A 919 -33.08 -7.72 -31.55
C GLU A 919 -32.80 -8.85 -30.56
N VAL A 920 -31.57 -9.38 -30.58
CA VAL A 920 -31.11 -10.44 -29.68
C VAL A 920 -31.15 -9.96 -28.22
N ALA A 921 -30.60 -8.77 -27.96
CA ALA A 921 -30.58 -8.20 -26.62
C ALA A 921 -31.97 -7.86 -26.08
N ALA A 922 -32.88 -7.36 -26.92
CA ALA A 922 -34.26 -7.09 -26.54
C ALA A 922 -35.00 -8.37 -26.12
N GLY A 923 -34.81 -9.46 -26.86
CA GLY A 923 -35.35 -10.77 -26.50
C GLY A 923 -34.83 -11.28 -25.15
N ARG A 924 -33.53 -11.15 -24.90
CA ARG A 924 -32.88 -11.51 -23.62
C ARG A 924 -33.43 -10.68 -22.46
N LEU A 925 -33.51 -9.36 -22.63
CA LEU A 925 -33.99 -8.46 -21.60
C LEU A 925 -35.46 -8.71 -21.24
N LYS A 926 -36.31 -9.03 -22.24
CA LYS A 926 -37.70 -9.39 -22.01
C LYS A 926 -37.83 -10.56 -21.03
N ILE A 927 -37.06 -11.63 -21.24
CA ILE A 927 -37.05 -12.81 -20.36
C ILE A 927 -36.62 -12.43 -18.93
N ILE A 928 -35.64 -11.55 -18.80
CA ILE A 928 -35.16 -11.08 -17.49
C ILE A 928 -36.21 -10.21 -16.80
N CYS A 929 -36.90 -9.32 -17.51
CA CYS A 929 -38.00 -8.53 -16.94
C CYS A 929 -39.17 -9.43 -16.50
N ASP A 930 -39.54 -10.44 -17.29
CA ASP A 930 -40.55 -11.43 -16.93
C ASP A 930 -40.14 -12.25 -15.70
N THR A 931 -38.84 -12.49 -15.53
CA THR A 931 -38.29 -13.17 -14.36
C THR A 931 -38.27 -12.25 -13.13
N ALA A 932 -37.83 -10.99 -13.30
CA ALA A 932 -37.80 -9.98 -12.25
C ALA A 932 -39.18 -9.75 -11.62
N SER A 933 -40.22 -9.69 -12.45
CA SER A 933 -41.60 -9.44 -12.02
C SER A 933 -42.20 -10.60 -11.22
N LYS A 934 -41.77 -11.85 -11.47
CA LYS A 934 -42.27 -13.06 -10.80
C LYS A 934 -41.38 -13.52 -9.64
N ARG A 935 -40.20 -12.95 -9.51
CA ARG A 935 -39.20 -13.30 -8.49
C ARG A 935 -39.65 -12.81 -7.12
N THR A 936 -39.44 -13.65 -6.10
CA THR A 936 -39.51 -13.21 -4.70
C THR A 936 -38.24 -12.44 -4.33
N TRP A 937 -38.39 -11.17 -3.99
CA TRP A 937 -37.28 -10.31 -3.59
C TRP A 937 -37.11 -10.32 -2.06
N ASN A 938 -35.93 -10.73 -1.59
CA ASN A 938 -35.57 -10.69 -0.17
C ASN A 938 -34.66 -9.49 0.08
N PHE A 939 -35.25 -8.30 0.10
CA PHE A 939 -34.50 -7.08 0.45
C PHE A 939 -34.01 -7.20 1.90
N ARG A 940 -32.72 -7.02 2.13
CA ARG A 940 -32.20 -6.95 3.50
C ARG A 940 -32.82 -5.72 4.16
N SER A 941 -33.47 -5.92 5.30
CA SER A 941 -33.93 -4.81 6.14
C SER A 941 -32.70 -3.99 6.56
N SER A 942 -32.47 -2.86 5.91
CA SER A 942 -31.51 -1.84 6.33
C SER A 942 -32.09 -1.00 7.46
#